data_AF-A0A7J4VKC8-F1
#
_entry.id   AF-A0A7J4VKC8-F1
#
_cell.length_a   1.000
_cell.length_b   1.000
_cell.length_c   1.000
_cell.angle_alpha   90.00
_cell.angle_beta   90.00
_cell.angle_gamma   90.00
#
_symmetry.space_group_name_H-M   'P 1'
#
loop_
_entity.id
_entity.type
_entity.pdbx_description
1 polymer ?
#
loop_
_entity_poly.entity_id
_entity_poly.type
_entity_poly.pdbx_seq_one_letter_code
_entity_poly.pdbx_strand_id
1 'polypeptide(L)'
;MAFFTTAIVAGWLGVAESSFLASVSAFALNAAVGVGLSLAAQELTKPKSTAQAINGVNGTLQAGGDIARSFILGRRVTAGSLAYANTWGEAGKTPNAYFTQVIALSDIPINTISAVWVNGSPVTIDTSNTVYGDWGFPVVEYADGSNNNMWIKFYDGTQTVADPFLVGTVSSADRPYEATRVGVGVAYAVVTSQANDELFTGFPTFRFEVQGARLYDVSKDSTAGGSGSHRWSDPSTWGGDGDDLPVVQAYNLLRGITYNGAWLYGLQSLTGNRLPASDWIAQINKCRAGIDGPAGIEPTYLTGIEVSVNAEIGTSIESLLTGCQGRMIETGGIYKMRVGDPGASVFAFGDGDIISTEEQTFTPFFGLSDTVNGISATYPEPNEAWNTKTAPPLYNTTFENQDGSRRLMSNVDMNMVYRASQVQRIMLSALREARRARRLTFVLPPSAWVLEPGDVVTFTSNRNGFVLKLFRVDGVADHANLDVTLDLTEVDPTDYDWDQEHDYTPPVFAPLGPVKPPAQPMYGWQVEPAVLTDSDGQPWRPTIKVSCDPTQKDVRNVWVQVRLAATADVVFDSQQTPYAEPFAWLLNANFKGGTDYEARGRFIPFSGRATDWSDWLPVTTPDVATDDLIVDLQHVKSDILNRFKELQADLDDTRTLLEQLTTGKQMTDVVFSQDGRKLTSQLDQASATFSEQIATVVDEVSAVAEQTTLVSADLNDRFAEGLIEFRAAADQTGVDARFSVVLRAGSSSAFVESGMFLEIYTQGGVQKSRFSVLADQFTVLNPDAIGTAYLPLVFEGGVLKLQNVKVEWADIVNALITSAQIQDAAITSAKIGNLQVGVSNLDFDVVTTQVNQSYSGSSVAAIGTVSVPNPNPNPCFIYFDLSLQSNFGGSTGSATLQLVNIGTGAVLASRSISGTGIQSGSWSNVVAFDFRPGAPTTNQYQWQLGGATGFTNITVRAVYILNKR
;
A
#
# COMPACT_ATOMS: atom_id res chain seq x y z
N MET A 1 40.74 40.59 -3.60
CA MET A 1 39.46 40.69 -4.33
C MET A 1 39.22 39.37 -5.04
N ALA A 2 38.42 38.50 -4.43
CA ALA A 2 37.78 37.36 -5.09
C ALA A 2 36.30 37.48 -4.69
N PHE A 3 35.48 37.88 -5.66
CA PHE A 3 34.03 37.99 -5.55
C PHE A 3 33.38 36.68 -6.01
N PHE A 4 32.14 36.47 -5.56
CA PHE A 4 31.12 35.49 -5.97
C PHE A 4 30.95 34.25 -5.09
N THR A 5 30.25 34.43 -3.97
CA THR A 5 29.20 33.51 -3.51
C THR A 5 27.90 33.90 -4.22
N THR A 6 27.58 33.24 -5.33
CA THR A 6 26.27 33.35 -5.99
C THR A 6 25.36 32.24 -5.47
N ALA A 7 24.37 32.62 -4.66
CA ALA A 7 23.22 31.78 -4.32
C ALA A 7 22.09 32.08 -5.33
N ILE A 8 21.50 31.05 -5.91
CA ILE A 8 20.42 31.15 -6.90
C ILE A 8 19.10 31.43 -6.19
N VAL A 9 18.43 32.50 -6.62
CA VAL A 9 16.99 32.72 -6.46
C VAL A 9 16.28 31.77 -7.42
N ALA A 10 15.36 30.95 -6.93
CA ALA A 10 14.46 30.17 -7.77
C ALA A 10 13.65 31.14 -8.67
N GLY A 11 14.05 31.25 -9.94
CA GLY A 11 13.45 32.15 -10.91
C GLY A 11 14.32 32.36 -12.15
N TRP A 12 14.29 31.38 -13.06
CA TRP A 12 14.71 31.48 -14.47
C TRP A 12 16.11 32.06 -14.75
N LEU A 13 17.10 31.16 -14.93
CA LEU A 13 18.10 31.15 -16.01
C LEU A 13 18.98 29.90 -15.80
N GLY A 14 18.98 28.98 -16.77
CA GLY A 14 19.55 27.64 -16.62
C GLY A 14 21.08 27.62 -16.56
N VAL A 15 21.61 27.17 -15.41
CA VAL A 15 22.82 26.35 -15.28
C VAL A 15 22.60 25.41 -14.09
N ALA A 16 22.80 24.11 -14.30
CA ALA A 16 22.53 23.05 -13.33
C ALA A 16 23.63 22.96 -12.26
N GLU A 17 23.29 23.23 -10.99
CA GLU A 17 23.98 22.66 -9.82
C GLU A 17 22.94 22.24 -8.79
N SER A 18 22.89 20.93 -8.54
CA SER A 18 21.96 20.25 -7.62
C SER A 18 22.50 20.28 -6.19
N SER A 19 22.31 21.39 -5.48
CA SER A 19 22.42 21.41 -4.02
C SER A 19 21.01 21.20 -3.43
N PHE A 20 20.72 19.97 -2.98
CA PHE A 20 19.43 19.63 -2.35
C PHE A 20 19.21 20.33 -0.99
N LEU A 21 20.24 21.01 -0.46
CA LEU A 21 20.17 21.74 0.80
C LEU A 21 19.72 23.18 0.54
N ALA A 22 18.62 23.58 1.17
CA ALA A 22 18.17 24.96 1.18
C ALA A 22 19.21 25.83 1.92
N SER A 23 20.10 26.48 1.18
CA SER A 23 21.02 27.47 1.75
C SER A 23 20.23 28.71 2.17
N VAL A 24 20.15 28.98 3.47
CA VAL A 24 19.55 30.21 3.99
C VAL A 24 20.46 31.39 3.64
N SER A 25 19.97 32.32 2.82
CA SER A 25 20.70 33.56 2.53
C SER A 25 20.71 34.50 3.74
N ALA A 26 21.73 35.35 3.88
CA ALA A 26 21.82 36.33 4.97
C ALA A 26 20.61 37.30 5.04
N PHE A 27 19.91 37.54 3.93
CA PHE A 27 18.67 38.33 3.92
C PHE A 27 17.45 37.53 4.43
N ALA A 28 17.49 36.20 4.32
CA ALA A 28 16.46 35.30 4.87
C ALA A 28 16.66 35.04 6.37
N LEU A 29 17.90 35.08 6.90
CA LEU A 29 18.18 34.84 8.32
C LEU A 29 17.55 35.91 9.24
N ASN A 30 17.51 37.18 8.81
CA ASN A 30 16.86 38.25 9.56
C ASN A 30 15.32 38.26 9.43
N ALA A 31 14.76 37.56 8.43
CA ALA A 31 13.31 37.48 8.20
C ALA A 31 12.69 36.14 8.63
N ALA A 32 13.48 35.08 8.78
CA ALA A 32 13.05 33.74 9.11
C ALA A 32 13.63 33.30 10.47
N VAL A 33 12.80 33.35 11.50
CA VAL A 33 13.08 32.70 12.78
C VAL A 33 13.14 31.18 12.58
N GLY A 34 14.31 30.58 12.78
CA GLY A 34 14.50 29.22 13.28
C GLY A 34 14.09 28.05 12.40
N VAL A 35 14.92 27.65 11.44
CA VAL A 35 14.79 26.34 10.74
C VAL A 35 15.59 25.27 11.51
N GLY A 36 15.34 25.18 12.82
CA GLY A 36 15.90 24.19 13.73
C GLY A 36 14.86 23.17 14.18
N LEU A 37 14.18 22.52 13.24
CA LEU A 37 13.12 21.56 13.57
C LEU A 37 13.71 20.21 14.01
N SER A 38 13.31 19.72 15.19
CA SER A 38 13.56 18.34 15.61
C SER A 38 12.83 17.36 14.69
N LEU A 39 13.22 16.08 14.69
CA LEU A 39 12.60 15.08 13.82
C LEU A 39 11.07 15.06 13.93
N ALA A 40 10.53 15.04 15.16
CA ALA A 40 9.08 15.01 15.37
C ALA A 40 8.37 16.31 14.96
N ALA A 41 9.06 17.46 15.05
CA ALA A 41 8.53 18.75 14.62
C ALA A 41 8.57 18.91 13.09
N GLN A 42 9.56 18.32 12.42
CA GLN A 42 9.61 18.29 10.95
C GLN A 42 8.37 17.59 10.38
N GLU A 43 7.94 16.46 10.97
CA GLU A 43 6.74 15.74 10.53
C GLU A 43 5.44 16.58 10.58
N LEU A 44 5.33 17.56 11.49
CA LEU A 44 4.17 18.47 11.53
C LEU A 44 4.11 19.42 10.34
N THR A 45 5.27 19.71 9.74
CA THR A 45 5.44 20.70 8.67
C THR A 45 5.69 20.09 7.30
N LYS A 46 6.01 18.79 7.24
CA LYS A 46 6.25 18.08 5.99
C LYS A 46 4.94 18.06 5.17
N PRO A 47 4.91 18.65 3.97
CA PRO A 47 3.82 18.35 3.04
C PRO A 47 3.86 16.84 2.78
N LYS A 48 2.70 16.18 2.78
CA LYS A 48 2.56 14.74 2.48
C LYS A 48 3.04 14.47 1.05
N SER A 49 4.35 14.37 0.85
CA SER A 49 4.95 14.13 -0.45
C SER A 49 5.23 12.65 -0.62
N THR A 50 5.17 12.22 -1.87
CA THR A 50 5.32 10.84 -2.35
C THR A 50 6.71 10.23 -2.07
N ALA A 51 7.65 11.00 -1.50
CA ALA A 51 9.05 10.62 -1.30
C ALA A 51 9.23 9.45 -0.31
N GLN A 52 8.34 9.26 0.67
CA GLN A 52 8.41 8.12 1.61
C GLN A 52 7.84 6.81 1.02
N ALA A 53 7.08 6.88 -0.08
CA ALA A 53 6.65 5.68 -0.82
C ALA A 53 7.81 5.01 -1.59
N ILE A 54 8.90 5.75 -1.84
CA ILE A 54 10.07 5.28 -2.63
C ILE A 54 10.92 4.27 -1.84
N ASN A 55 10.84 4.25 -0.50
CA ASN A 55 11.61 3.37 0.37
C ASN A 55 10.74 2.42 1.21
N GLY A 56 9.48 2.21 0.82
CA GLY A 56 8.64 1.16 1.41
C GLY A 56 9.23 -0.24 1.15
N VAL A 57 8.79 -1.26 1.88
CA VAL A 57 9.16 -2.63 1.53
C VAL A 57 8.48 -2.99 0.22
N ASN A 58 9.27 -3.21 -0.84
CA ASN A 58 8.76 -3.72 -2.11
C ASN A 58 8.27 -5.16 -1.92
N GLY A 59 6.98 -5.30 -1.62
CA GLY A 59 6.34 -6.57 -1.31
C GLY A 59 5.78 -7.33 -2.52
N THR A 60 5.80 -6.73 -3.71
CA THR A 60 5.25 -7.29 -4.95
C THR A 60 6.30 -7.33 -6.05
N LEU A 61 6.36 -8.45 -6.77
CA LEU A 61 7.27 -8.63 -7.90
C LEU A 61 6.81 -7.73 -9.06
N GLN A 62 7.71 -6.87 -9.56
CA GLN A 62 7.43 -6.00 -10.69
C GLN A 62 7.86 -6.66 -12.00
N ALA A 63 7.04 -6.57 -13.06
CA ALA A 63 7.39 -7.05 -14.40
C ALA A 63 7.08 -5.97 -15.46
N GLY A 64 8.00 -5.73 -16.39
CA GLY A 64 7.84 -4.70 -17.43
C GLY A 64 9.17 -4.14 -17.91
N GLY A 65 9.16 -3.49 -19.08
CA GLY A 65 10.36 -2.85 -19.66
C GLY A 65 10.69 -1.47 -19.08
N ASP A 66 9.80 -0.91 -18.25
CA ASP A 66 9.91 0.42 -17.65
C ASP A 66 10.01 0.35 -16.11
N ILE A 67 10.77 -0.64 -15.62
CA ILE A 67 11.10 -0.75 -14.20
C ILE A 67 12.42 -0.03 -13.96
N ALA A 68 12.43 0.91 -13.01
CA ALA A 68 13.67 1.58 -12.62
C ALA A 68 14.65 0.58 -11.99
N ARG A 69 15.92 0.70 -12.35
CA ARG A 69 17.00 -0.04 -11.68
C ARG A 69 17.02 0.29 -10.19
N SER A 70 17.31 -0.69 -9.34
CA SER A 70 17.40 -0.49 -7.89
C SER A 70 18.55 -1.26 -7.28
N PHE A 71 19.09 -0.74 -6.18
CA PHE A 71 20.14 -1.42 -5.42
C PHE A 71 19.89 -1.35 -3.91
N ILE A 72 20.50 -2.26 -3.16
CA ILE A 72 20.25 -2.40 -1.73
C ILE A 72 21.48 -1.95 -0.94
N LEU A 73 21.25 -1.14 0.10
CA LEU A 73 22.23 -0.76 1.12
C LEU A 73 21.79 -1.33 2.47
N GLY A 74 22.72 -1.97 3.19
CA GLY A 74 22.45 -2.66 4.45
C GLY A 74 21.50 -3.86 4.31
N ARG A 75 20.97 -4.33 5.44
CA ARG A 75 20.02 -5.44 5.53
C ARG A 75 18.59 -5.04 5.16
N ARG A 76 18.03 -5.62 4.10
CA ARG A 76 16.70 -5.23 3.58
C ARG A 76 16.00 -6.40 2.87
N VAL A 77 14.67 -6.41 2.88
CA VAL A 77 13.89 -7.31 2.02
C VAL A 77 13.51 -6.64 0.69
N THR A 78 13.49 -7.42 -0.39
CA THR A 78 12.95 -7.01 -1.69
C THR A 78 12.19 -8.18 -2.35
N ALA A 79 11.13 -7.89 -3.11
CA ALA A 79 10.53 -8.83 -4.05
C ALA A 79 11.30 -8.90 -5.37
N GLY A 80 12.18 -7.92 -5.63
CA GLY A 80 12.92 -7.78 -6.87
C GLY A 80 12.06 -7.45 -8.09
N SER A 81 12.67 -7.54 -9.27
CA SER A 81 12.03 -7.35 -10.56
C SER A 81 12.20 -8.58 -11.45
N LEU A 82 11.14 -8.95 -12.18
CA LEU A 82 11.15 -10.10 -13.06
C LEU A 82 11.96 -9.79 -14.33
N ALA A 83 13.12 -10.43 -14.48
CA ALA A 83 14.00 -10.27 -15.63
C ALA A 83 13.69 -11.28 -16.75
N TYR A 84 13.28 -12.50 -16.40
CA TYR A 84 12.95 -13.56 -17.36
C TYR A 84 12.01 -14.59 -16.73
N ALA A 85 11.15 -15.23 -17.53
CA ALA A 85 10.37 -16.38 -17.10
C ALA A 85 10.05 -17.33 -18.26
N ASN A 86 10.06 -18.63 -18.02
CA ASN A 86 9.65 -19.62 -19.02
C ASN A 86 9.04 -20.88 -18.39
N THR A 87 8.15 -21.53 -19.13
CA THR A 87 7.62 -22.87 -18.82
C THR A 87 8.34 -23.92 -19.65
N TRP A 88 8.68 -25.07 -19.07
CA TRP A 88 9.49 -26.09 -19.74
C TRP A 88 9.31 -27.49 -19.09
N GLY A 89 9.94 -28.49 -19.70
CA GLY A 89 10.04 -29.86 -19.20
C GLY A 89 8.74 -30.65 -19.17
N GLU A 90 8.78 -31.83 -18.58
CA GLU A 90 7.62 -32.70 -18.37
C GLU A 90 7.73 -33.38 -17.01
N ALA A 91 6.59 -33.55 -16.33
CA ALA A 91 6.48 -34.35 -15.11
C ALA A 91 5.50 -35.49 -15.36
N GLY A 92 5.99 -36.72 -15.39
CA GLY A 92 5.19 -37.88 -15.78
C GLY A 92 4.73 -37.77 -17.24
N LYS A 93 3.43 -37.55 -17.46
CA LYS A 93 2.83 -37.36 -18.79
C LYS A 93 2.36 -35.92 -19.05
N THR A 94 2.63 -35.01 -18.12
CA THR A 94 2.20 -33.62 -18.19
C THR A 94 3.31 -32.76 -18.78
N PRO A 95 3.17 -32.23 -20.01
CA PRO A 95 4.14 -31.31 -20.60
C PRO A 95 4.09 -29.93 -19.93
N ASN A 96 5.18 -29.16 -20.01
CA ASN A 96 5.34 -27.82 -19.43
C ASN A 96 5.09 -27.77 -17.92
N ALA A 97 5.49 -28.83 -17.21
CA ALA A 97 5.22 -28.99 -15.79
C ALA A 97 6.03 -28.03 -14.88
N TYR A 98 7.09 -27.41 -15.39
CA TYR A 98 7.98 -26.53 -14.62
C TYR A 98 7.87 -25.09 -15.10
N PHE A 99 7.88 -24.16 -14.16
CA PHE A 99 7.95 -22.73 -14.39
C PHE A 99 9.17 -22.14 -13.69
N THR A 100 10.07 -21.52 -14.47
CA THR A 100 11.28 -20.90 -13.95
C THR A 100 11.23 -19.39 -14.13
N GLN A 101 11.58 -18.65 -13.08
CA GLN A 101 11.66 -17.18 -13.04
C GLN A 101 13.08 -16.75 -12.68
N VAL A 102 13.57 -15.70 -13.34
CA VAL A 102 14.80 -14.99 -13.00
C VAL A 102 14.40 -13.63 -12.44
N ILE A 103 14.72 -13.40 -11.17
CA ILE A 103 14.30 -12.21 -10.42
C ILE A 103 15.56 -11.42 -10.06
N ALA A 104 15.71 -10.22 -10.61
CA ALA A 104 16.79 -9.30 -10.26
C ALA A 104 16.49 -8.69 -8.88
N LEU A 105 17.46 -8.79 -7.97
CA LEU A 105 17.36 -8.34 -6.58
C LEU A 105 18.12 -7.05 -6.33
N SER A 106 19.20 -6.80 -7.09
CA SER A 106 20.03 -5.60 -6.95
C SER A 106 20.87 -5.35 -8.20
N ASP A 107 20.95 -4.10 -8.64
CA ASP A 107 21.70 -3.64 -9.81
C ASP A 107 23.19 -3.34 -9.55
N ILE A 108 23.69 -3.80 -8.39
CA ILE A 108 25.11 -3.95 -8.02
C ILE A 108 25.28 -5.25 -7.23
N PRO A 109 26.50 -5.79 -7.10
CA PRO A 109 26.70 -6.98 -6.30
C PRO A 109 26.30 -6.79 -4.83
N ILE A 110 25.72 -7.84 -4.27
CA ILE A 110 25.28 -7.92 -2.87
C ILE A 110 26.23 -8.79 -2.06
N ASN A 111 26.15 -8.71 -0.73
CA ASN A 111 26.96 -9.57 0.13
C ASN A 111 26.36 -10.97 0.27
N THR A 112 25.07 -11.06 0.62
CA THR A 112 24.41 -12.36 0.82
C THR A 112 22.89 -12.24 0.78
N ILE A 113 22.23 -13.38 0.65
CA ILE A 113 20.77 -13.54 0.82
C ILE A 113 20.58 -14.44 2.03
N SER A 114 19.91 -13.90 3.05
CA SER A 114 19.87 -14.49 4.39
C SER A 114 18.57 -15.23 4.70
N ALA A 115 17.46 -14.87 4.06
CA ALA A 115 16.17 -15.52 4.22
C ALA A 115 15.28 -15.31 3.00
N VAL A 116 14.31 -16.21 2.81
CA VAL A 116 13.30 -16.14 1.75
C VAL A 116 11.93 -16.43 2.33
N TRP A 117 10.92 -15.71 1.83
CA TRP A 117 9.52 -16.02 2.05
C TRP A 117 8.85 -16.38 0.74
N VAL A 118 7.99 -17.39 0.78
CA VAL A 118 7.13 -17.80 -0.32
C VAL A 118 5.69 -17.72 0.16
N ASN A 119 4.83 -16.99 -0.57
CA ASN A 119 3.43 -16.77 -0.21
C ASN A 119 3.25 -16.26 1.24
N GLY A 120 4.13 -15.35 1.66
CA GLY A 120 4.14 -14.74 2.99
C GLY A 120 4.65 -15.63 4.12
N SER A 121 5.07 -16.87 3.84
CA SER A 121 5.61 -17.81 4.83
C SER A 121 7.13 -17.93 4.69
N PRO A 122 7.91 -17.92 5.79
CA PRO A 122 9.34 -18.16 5.71
C PRO A 122 9.61 -19.59 5.21
N VAL A 123 10.65 -19.75 4.40
CA VAL A 123 11.03 -21.06 3.86
C VAL A 123 12.50 -21.38 4.08
N THR A 124 12.82 -22.67 4.08
CA THR A 124 14.16 -23.22 4.28
C THR A 124 14.70 -23.74 2.97
N ILE A 125 15.86 -23.24 2.55
CA ILE A 125 16.56 -23.70 1.35
C ILE A 125 17.64 -24.68 1.79
N ASP A 126 17.50 -25.96 1.42
CA ASP A 126 18.49 -26.98 1.74
C ASP A 126 19.66 -26.92 0.75
N THR A 127 20.62 -26.05 1.07
CA THR A 127 21.84 -25.87 0.27
C THR A 127 22.80 -27.07 0.33
N SER A 128 22.56 -28.04 1.21
CA SER A 128 23.35 -29.27 1.29
C SER A 128 22.89 -30.32 0.28
N ASN A 129 21.62 -30.27 -0.13
CA ASN A 129 21.04 -31.18 -1.10
C ASN A 129 21.35 -30.75 -2.54
N THR A 130 22.35 -31.40 -3.12
CA THR A 130 22.83 -31.17 -4.49
C THR A 130 22.30 -32.19 -5.50
N VAL A 131 21.35 -33.05 -5.12
CA VAL A 131 20.81 -34.13 -5.97
C VAL A 131 20.17 -33.60 -7.25
N TYR A 132 19.65 -32.37 -7.21
CA TYR A 132 18.98 -31.70 -8.33
C TYR A 132 19.93 -30.98 -9.30
N GLY A 133 21.25 -31.04 -9.07
CA GLY A 133 22.27 -30.48 -9.95
C GLY A 133 22.05 -29.00 -10.25
N ASP A 134 21.99 -28.65 -11.54
CA ASP A 134 21.90 -27.25 -11.97
C ASP A 134 20.54 -26.58 -11.74
N TRP A 135 19.51 -27.31 -11.27
CA TRP A 135 18.17 -26.75 -11.04
C TRP A 135 18.12 -25.76 -9.87
N GLY A 136 19.11 -25.82 -8.98
CA GLY A 136 19.15 -25.07 -7.72
C GLY A 136 18.91 -25.96 -6.51
N PHE A 137 18.73 -25.32 -5.36
CA PHE A 137 18.58 -25.99 -4.07
C PHE A 137 17.10 -26.14 -3.70
N PRO A 138 16.66 -27.30 -3.20
CA PRO A 138 15.26 -27.54 -2.89
C PRO A 138 14.78 -26.71 -1.69
N VAL A 139 13.54 -26.23 -1.77
CA VAL A 139 12.83 -25.58 -0.67
C VAL A 139 12.08 -26.65 0.13
N VAL A 140 12.44 -26.82 1.41
CA VAL A 140 12.02 -27.96 2.25
C VAL A 140 10.50 -28.02 2.44
N GLU A 141 9.85 -26.88 2.61
CA GLU A 141 8.41 -26.77 2.86
C GLU A 141 7.55 -27.15 1.64
N TYR A 142 8.18 -27.31 0.47
CA TYR A 142 7.56 -27.71 -0.79
C TYR A 142 7.93 -29.14 -1.21
N ALA A 143 8.29 -30.00 -0.24
CA ALA A 143 8.45 -31.44 -0.47
C ALA A 143 7.10 -32.19 -0.33
N ASP A 144 6.79 -33.09 -1.26
CA ASP A 144 5.55 -33.91 -1.25
C ASP A 144 5.77 -35.35 -0.77
N GLY A 145 6.96 -35.65 -0.21
CA GLY A 145 7.36 -36.96 0.28
C GLY A 145 7.94 -37.89 -0.80
N SER A 146 7.71 -37.62 -2.08
CA SER A 146 8.29 -38.36 -3.20
C SER A 146 9.31 -37.54 -4.00
N ASN A 147 9.14 -36.22 -4.03
CA ASN A 147 10.03 -35.26 -4.67
C ASN A 147 9.91 -33.87 -4.00
N ASN A 148 10.67 -32.89 -4.49
CA ASN A 148 10.46 -31.48 -4.20
C ASN A 148 9.65 -30.81 -5.32
N ASN A 149 8.96 -29.71 -5.02
CA ASN A 149 8.16 -28.96 -5.99
C ASN A 149 8.65 -27.51 -6.19
N MET A 150 9.72 -27.09 -5.50
CA MET A 150 10.33 -25.76 -5.65
C MET A 150 11.85 -25.78 -5.45
N TRP A 151 12.59 -25.06 -6.27
CA TRP A 151 14.05 -24.93 -6.16
C TRP A 151 14.48 -23.49 -6.37
N ILE A 152 15.50 -23.06 -5.64
CA ILE A 152 16.03 -21.70 -5.71
C ILE A 152 17.55 -21.73 -5.85
N LYS A 153 18.09 -20.90 -6.74
CA LYS A 153 19.52 -20.61 -6.87
C LYS A 153 19.75 -19.11 -6.79
N PHE A 154 20.87 -18.69 -6.23
CA PHE A 154 21.22 -17.29 -6.10
C PHE A 154 22.53 -16.96 -6.79
N TYR A 155 22.60 -15.73 -7.29
CA TYR A 155 23.77 -15.10 -7.86
C TYR A 155 23.96 -13.74 -7.19
N ASP A 156 25.17 -13.47 -6.71
CA ASP A 156 25.49 -12.28 -5.92
C ASP A 156 25.84 -11.05 -6.77
N GLY A 157 25.87 -11.19 -8.10
CA GLY A 157 26.26 -10.13 -9.05
C GLY A 157 27.70 -10.22 -9.54
N THR A 158 28.52 -11.11 -8.99
CA THR A 158 29.93 -11.28 -9.36
C THR A 158 30.17 -12.35 -10.43
N GLN A 159 29.13 -13.08 -10.83
CA GLN A 159 29.19 -14.11 -11.85
C GLN A 159 29.75 -13.62 -13.19
N THR A 160 30.52 -14.49 -13.84
CA THR A 160 31.21 -14.20 -15.12
C THR A 160 30.71 -15.06 -16.29
N VAL A 161 29.85 -16.04 -16.01
CA VAL A 161 29.25 -16.96 -16.99
C VAL A 161 27.75 -17.04 -16.70
N ALA A 162 26.94 -17.16 -17.76
CA ALA A 162 25.49 -17.33 -17.63
C ALA A 162 25.15 -18.69 -16.97
N ASP A 163 24.02 -18.75 -16.25
CA ASP A 163 23.58 -19.97 -15.61
C ASP A 163 23.36 -21.09 -16.67
N PRO A 164 24.04 -22.25 -16.54
CA PRO A 164 23.99 -23.31 -17.55
C PRO A 164 22.61 -23.96 -17.67
N PHE A 165 21.83 -23.97 -16.59
CA PHE A 165 20.46 -24.49 -16.59
C PHE A 165 19.51 -23.55 -17.34
N LEU A 166 19.65 -22.23 -17.18
CA LEU A 166 18.89 -21.25 -17.96
C LEU A 166 19.20 -21.32 -19.46
N VAL A 167 20.49 -21.36 -19.83
CA VAL A 167 20.91 -21.39 -21.24
C VAL A 167 20.57 -22.71 -21.92
N GLY A 168 20.73 -23.83 -21.21
CA GLY A 168 20.56 -25.16 -21.77
C GLY A 168 19.14 -25.70 -21.70
N THR A 169 18.56 -25.73 -20.49
CA THR A 169 17.33 -26.50 -20.21
C THR A 169 16.07 -25.63 -20.27
N VAL A 170 16.12 -24.44 -19.66
CA VAL A 170 14.96 -23.54 -19.55
C VAL A 170 14.72 -22.74 -20.83
N SER A 171 15.77 -22.43 -21.58
CA SER A 171 15.70 -21.69 -22.85
C SER A 171 14.82 -22.41 -23.89
N SER A 172 13.99 -21.65 -24.62
CA SER A 172 13.18 -22.18 -25.73
C SER A 172 13.28 -21.28 -26.98
N ALA A 173 12.83 -21.77 -28.13
CA ALA A 173 12.84 -20.98 -29.37
C ALA A 173 12.02 -19.68 -29.26
N ASP A 174 10.89 -19.73 -28.55
CA ASP A 174 10.01 -18.57 -28.33
C ASP A 174 10.52 -17.64 -27.23
N ARG A 175 11.32 -18.16 -26.28
CA ARG A 175 11.90 -17.41 -25.16
C ARG A 175 13.38 -17.77 -24.97
N PRO A 176 14.28 -17.35 -25.88
CA PRO A 176 15.67 -17.72 -25.80
C PRO A 176 16.38 -17.06 -24.60
N TYR A 177 17.20 -17.84 -23.90
CA TYR A 177 18.15 -17.34 -22.91
C TYR A 177 19.58 -17.57 -23.43
N GLU A 178 20.18 -16.52 -23.96
CA GLU A 178 21.50 -16.58 -24.58
C GLU A 178 22.64 -16.65 -23.55
N ALA A 179 23.77 -17.26 -23.90
CA ALA A 179 24.96 -17.31 -23.04
C ALA A 179 25.57 -15.92 -22.72
N THR A 180 25.14 -14.87 -23.44
CA THR A 180 25.48 -13.47 -23.19
C THR A 180 24.72 -12.87 -22.00
N ARG A 181 23.61 -13.49 -21.57
CA ARG A 181 22.77 -13.04 -20.44
C ARG A 181 23.35 -13.49 -19.10
N VAL A 182 24.56 -13.01 -18.80
CA VAL A 182 25.29 -13.36 -17.57
C VAL A 182 24.73 -12.65 -16.33
N GLY A 183 24.25 -11.41 -16.52
CA GLY A 183 23.85 -10.53 -15.42
C GLY A 183 25.01 -9.97 -14.62
N VAL A 184 26.19 -9.74 -15.23
CA VAL A 184 27.36 -9.18 -14.53
C VAL A 184 26.99 -7.86 -13.84
N GLY A 185 27.25 -7.77 -12.53
CA GLY A 185 26.89 -6.62 -11.71
C GLY A 185 25.45 -6.62 -11.20
N VAL A 186 24.67 -7.65 -11.50
CA VAL A 186 23.27 -7.77 -11.04
C VAL A 186 23.16 -9.02 -10.17
N ALA A 187 22.76 -8.83 -8.92
CA ALA A 187 22.38 -9.94 -8.06
C ALA A 187 20.98 -10.43 -8.45
N TYR A 188 20.80 -11.74 -8.61
CA TYR A 188 19.52 -12.31 -9.01
C TYR A 188 19.26 -13.69 -8.40
N ALA A 189 17.98 -14.03 -8.27
CA ALA A 189 17.52 -15.36 -7.92
C ALA A 189 16.95 -16.08 -9.16
N VAL A 190 17.22 -17.37 -9.29
CA VAL A 190 16.55 -18.27 -10.21
C VAL A 190 15.63 -19.16 -9.38
N VAL A 191 14.32 -19.05 -9.60
CA VAL A 191 13.31 -19.83 -8.88
C VAL A 191 12.60 -20.74 -9.87
N THR A 192 12.58 -22.04 -9.59
CA THR A 192 11.86 -23.04 -10.38
C THR A 192 10.77 -23.66 -9.53
N SER A 193 9.54 -23.66 -10.03
CA SER A 193 8.37 -24.26 -9.38
C SER A 193 7.75 -25.31 -10.29
N GLN A 194 7.44 -26.49 -9.74
CA GLN A 194 6.67 -27.51 -10.44
C GLN A 194 5.18 -27.30 -10.19
N ALA A 195 4.36 -27.32 -11.24
CA ALA A 195 2.91 -27.21 -11.11
C ALA A 195 2.36 -28.31 -10.18
N ASN A 196 1.64 -27.88 -9.15
CA ASN A 196 0.98 -28.74 -8.17
C ASN A 196 -0.20 -27.94 -7.58
N ASP A 197 -1.43 -28.33 -7.92
CA ASP A 197 -2.66 -27.60 -7.55
C ASP A 197 -2.94 -27.62 -6.05
N GLU A 198 -2.36 -28.57 -5.29
CA GLU A 198 -2.46 -28.61 -3.83
C GLU A 198 -1.51 -27.61 -3.16
N LEU A 199 -0.36 -27.34 -3.78
CA LEU A 199 0.67 -26.43 -3.24
C LEU A 199 0.55 -25.00 -3.80
N PHE A 200 0.02 -24.83 -5.01
CA PHE A 200 -0.02 -23.58 -5.74
C PHE A 200 -1.44 -23.29 -6.25
N THR A 201 -2.16 -22.38 -5.59
CA THR A 201 -3.47 -21.85 -6.06
C THR A 201 -3.32 -20.71 -7.08
N GLY A 202 -2.08 -20.30 -7.35
CA GLY A 202 -1.67 -19.25 -8.28
C GLY A 202 -0.14 -19.20 -8.37
N PHE A 203 0.40 -18.18 -9.06
CA PHE A 203 1.86 -17.99 -9.09
C PHE A 203 2.40 -17.67 -7.69
N PRO A 204 3.48 -18.34 -7.24
CA PRO A 204 4.08 -18.05 -5.95
C PRO A 204 4.62 -16.62 -5.90
N THR A 205 4.47 -15.99 -4.73
CA THR A 205 5.04 -14.67 -4.43
C THR A 205 6.29 -14.84 -3.60
N PHE A 206 7.32 -14.04 -3.89
CA PHE A 206 8.63 -14.16 -3.25
C PHE A 206 9.05 -12.86 -2.57
N ARG A 207 9.69 -12.99 -1.42
CA ARG A 207 10.45 -11.92 -0.76
C ARG A 207 11.82 -12.46 -0.37
N PHE A 208 12.86 -11.71 -0.71
CA PHE A 208 14.25 -12.08 -0.46
C PHE A 208 14.85 -11.08 0.51
N GLU A 209 15.35 -11.57 1.63
CA GLU A 209 16.10 -10.76 2.57
C GLU A 209 17.57 -10.76 2.19
N VAL A 210 18.06 -9.58 1.84
CA VAL A 210 19.35 -9.32 1.22
C VAL A 210 20.19 -8.48 2.18
N GLN A 211 21.45 -8.91 2.37
CA GLN A 211 22.50 -7.99 2.79
C GLN A 211 23.06 -7.33 1.53
N GLY A 212 22.85 -6.02 1.42
CA GLY A 212 23.14 -5.23 0.23
C GLY A 212 24.63 -5.13 -0.14
N ALA A 213 24.95 -4.05 -0.87
CA ALA A 213 26.30 -3.82 -1.38
C ALA A 213 27.34 -3.67 -0.27
N ARG A 214 28.56 -4.14 -0.54
CA ARG A 214 29.73 -3.89 0.31
C ARG A 214 30.17 -2.45 0.15
N LEU A 215 30.28 -1.73 1.26
CA LEU A 215 30.54 -0.29 1.28
C LEU A 215 31.94 0.05 1.80
N TYR A 216 32.46 1.17 1.29
CA TYR A 216 33.69 1.74 1.80
C TYR A 216 33.44 2.46 3.13
N ASP A 217 34.02 1.92 4.20
CA ASP A 217 34.07 2.56 5.51
C ASP A 217 35.41 3.30 5.69
N VAL A 218 35.37 4.64 5.69
CA VAL A 218 36.54 5.49 5.88
C VAL A 218 37.21 5.31 7.25
N SER A 219 36.46 4.89 8.29
CA SER A 219 37.03 4.59 9.60
C SER A 219 37.94 3.37 9.59
N LYS A 220 37.86 2.55 8.54
CA LYS A 220 38.70 1.37 8.32
C LYS A 220 39.77 1.56 7.25
N ASP A 221 40.01 2.78 6.77
CA ASP A 221 41.08 3.07 5.80
C ASP A 221 42.23 3.83 6.47
N SER A 222 43.34 3.12 6.72
CA SER A 222 44.56 3.71 7.29
C SER A 222 45.22 4.79 6.41
N THR A 223 44.89 4.87 5.13
CA THR A 223 45.39 5.89 4.19
C THR A 223 44.51 7.13 4.12
N ALA A 224 43.28 7.06 4.65
CA ALA A 224 42.31 8.14 4.67
C ALA A 224 41.98 8.62 6.10
N GLY A 225 42.85 8.35 7.09
CA GLY A 225 42.71 8.82 8.47
C GLY A 225 42.00 7.86 9.43
N GLY A 226 41.51 6.72 8.94
CA GLY A 226 40.97 5.64 9.76
C GLY A 226 42.03 4.62 10.19
N SER A 227 41.59 3.43 10.57
CA SER A 227 42.43 2.30 10.95
C SER A 227 41.90 1.00 10.37
N GLY A 228 42.57 0.45 9.35
CA GLY A 228 42.23 -0.83 8.76
C GLY A 228 42.70 -1.01 7.32
N SER A 229 42.20 -2.05 6.68
CA SER A 229 42.60 -2.50 5.35
C SER A 229 41.79 -1.92 4.20
N HIS A 230 40.69 -1.19 4.45
CA HIS A 230 39.84 -0.66 3.39
C HIS A 230 40.63 0.33 2.54
N ARG A 231 40.38 0.36 1.23
CA ARG A 231 40.96 1.35 0.30
C ARG A 231 39.88 1.83 -0.64
N TRP A 232 39.71 3.15 -0.78
CA TRP A 232 38.71 3.70 -1.69
C TRP A 232 38.91 3.25 -3.15
N SER A 233 40.16 3.10 -3.60
CA SER A 233 40.44 2.69 -4.98
C SER A 233 40.27 1.19 -5.25
N ASP A 234 39.99 0.38 -4.22
CA ASP A 234 39.91 -1.08 -4.33
C ASP A 234 38.62 -1.61 -3.66
N PRO A 235 37.53 -1.75 -4.42
CA PRO A 235 36.25 -2.28 -3.92
C PRO A 235 36.32 -3.68 -3.33
N SER A 236 37.35 -4.48 -3.62
CA SER A 236 37.51 -5.81 -3.04
C SER A 236 37.80 -5.78 -1.53
N THR A 237 38.24 -4.62 -1.03
CA THR A 237 38.54 -4.39 0.40
C THR A 237 37.33 -3.91 1.21
N TRP A 238 36.21 -3.63 0.56
CA TRP A 238 35.01 -3.04 1.17
C TRP A 238 34.14 -4.11 1.86
N GLY A 239 33.27 -3.67 2.78
CA GLY A 239 32.33 -4.55 3.48
C GLY A 239 32.44 -4.56 5.01
N GLY A 240 31.62 -5.39 5.64
CA GLY A 240 31.62 -5.64 7.08
C GLY A 240 30.50 -4.88 7.80
N ASP A 241 30.66 -4.64 9.10
CA ASP A 241 29.63 -3.95 9.92
C ASP A 241 29.25 -2.55 9.40
N GLY A 242 30.18 -1.88 8.70
CA GLY A 242 29.94 -0.58 8.08
C GLY A 242 28.83 -0.58 7.03
N ASP A 243 28.51 -1.73 6.43
CA ASP A 243 27.49 -1.84 5.37
C ASP A 243 26.09 -1.43 5.87
N ASP A 244 25.83 -1.60 7.17
CA ASP A 244 24.55 -1.30 7.81
C ASP A 244 24.54 0.08 8.51
N LEU A 245 25.66 0.80 8.57
CA LEU A 245 25.75 2.09 9.27
C LEU A 245 25.25 3.23 8.36
N PRO A 246 24.24 4.03 8.78
CA PRO A 246 23.65 5.08 7.94
C PRO A 246 24.67 6.12 7.48
N VAL A 247 25.67 6.43 8.31
CA VAL A 247 26.73 7.38 7.96
C VAL A 247 27.65 6.83 6.87
N VAL A 248 27.98 5.53 6.89
CA VAL A 248 28.77 4.88 5.84
C VAL A 248 27.97 4.82 4.54
N GLN A 249 26.68 4.49 4.63
CA GLN A 249 25.75 4.50 3.49
C GLN A 249 25.67 5.89 2.84
N ALA A 250 25.45 6.94 3.64
CA ALA A 250 25.43 8.33 3.15
C ALA A 250 26.78 8.77 2.56
N TYR A 251 27.90 8.38 3.17
CA TYR A 251 29.25 8.67 2.66
C TYR A 251 29.43 8.11 1.23
N ASN A 252 29.02 6.86 1.00
CA ASN A 252 29.15 6.22 -0.31
C ASN A 252 28.19 6.83 -1.34
N LEU A 253 26.97 7.21 -0.96
CA LEU A 253 26.04 7.94 -1.83
C LEU A 253 26.60 9.31 -2.25
N LEU A 254 27.21 10.06 -1.32
CA LEU A 254 27.84 11.34 -1.62
C LEU A 254 29.10 11.19 -2.47
N ARG A 255 29.84 10.09 -2.33
CA ARG A 255 31.02 9.79 -3.18
C ARG A 255 30.66 9.27 -4.56
N GLY A 256 29.42 8.84 -4.75
CA GLY A 256 28.95 8.18 -5.97
C GLY A 256 29.18 6.67 -5.95
N ILE A 257 28.14 5.93 -6.31
CA ILE A 257 28.17 4.49 -6.51
C ILE A 257 28.53 4.22 -7.97
N THR A 258 29.59 3.45 -8.17
CA THR A 258 30.06 3.03 -9.49
C THR A 258 30.27 1.52 -9.50
N TYR A 259 30.08 0.89 -10.66
CA TYR A 259 30.39 -0.51 -10.86
C TYR A 259 31.10 -0.70 -12.20
N ASN A 260 32.23 -1.41 -12.19
CA ASN A 260 33.07 -1.64 -13.36
C ASN A 260 33.43 -0.36 -14.14
N GLY A 261 33.71 0.74 -13.43
CA GLY A 261 34.05 2.04 -14.01
C GLY A 261 32.87 2.84 -14.57
N ALA A 262 31.64 2.30 -14.55
CA ALA A 262 30.43 3.03 -14.91
C ALA A 262 29.76 3.61 -13.66
N TRP A 263 29.33 4.87 -13.74
CA TRP A 263 28.53 5.50 -12.69
C TRP A 263 27.11 4.96 -12.70
N LEU A 264 26.58 4.66 -11.50
CA LEU A 264 25.21 4.16 -11.33
C LEU A 264 24.31 5.19 -10.62
N TYR A 265 24.77 5.72 -9.48
CA TYR A 265 23.95 6.59 -8.63
C TYR A 265 24.81 7.47 -7.71
N GLY A 266 24.25 8.52 -7.11
CA GLY A 266 24.98 9.42 -6.21
C GLY A 266 25.72 10.56 -6.91
N LEU A 267 26.48 11.38 -6.18
CA LEU A 267 27.16 12.53 -6.80
C LEU A 267 28.33 12.07 -7.69
N GLN A 268 28.58 12.76 -8.82
CA GLN A 268 29.59 12.33 -9.80
C GLN A 268 30.99 12.94 -9.61
N SER A 269 31.10 14.09 -8.93
CA SER A 269 32.34 14.89 -8.91
C SER A 269 32.79 15.28 -7.49
N LEU A 270 32.26 14.63 -6.45
CA LEU A 270 32.62 14.94 -5.07
C LEU A 270 33.94 14.26 -4.69
N THR A 271 34.98 15.05 -4.44
CA THR A 271 36.28 14.53 -4.00
C THR A 271 36.26 14.20 -2.51
N GLY A 272 37.09 13.24 -2.07
CA GLY A 272 37.21 12.87 -0.66
C GLY A 272 37.58 14.05 0.26
N ASN A 273 38.28 15.07 -0.25
CA ASN A 273 38.64 16.27 0.53
C ASN A 273 37.43 17.12 0.92
N ARG A 274 36.31 17.00 0.19
CA ARG A 274 35.03 17.65 0.53
C ARG A 274 34.24 16.87 1.59
N LEU A 275 34.75 15.73 2.05
CA LEU A 275 34.22 14.89 3.13
C LEU A 275 35.30 14.70 4.21
N PRO A 276 35.48 15.66 5.14
CA PRO A 276 36.61 15.66 6.07
C PRO A 276 36.63 14.37 6.90
N ALA A 277 37.65 13.54 6.70
CA ALA A 277 37.64 12.17 7.21
C ALA A 277 37.47 12.08 8.73
N SER A 278 38.12 12.96 9.50
CA SER A 278 38.00 12.98 10.96
C SER A 278 36.55 13.21 11.44
N ASP A 279 35.80 14.05 10.73
CA ASP A 279 34.41 14.38 11.05
C ASP A 279 33.48 13.19 10.77
N TRP A 280 33.62 12.60 9.58
CA TRP A 280 32.85 11.42 9.17
C TRP A 280 33.17 10.20 10.05
N ILE A 281 34.44 9.94 10.36
CA ILE A 281 34.86 8.85 11.25
C ILE A 281 34.21 9.00 12.63
N ALA A 282 34.16 10.21 13.18
CA ALA A 282 33.53 10.45 14.47
C ALA A 282 32.03 10.06 14.46
N GLN A 283 31.30 10.40 13.40
CA GLN A 283 29.89 10.02 13.29
C GLN A 283 29.67 8.52 13.01
N ILE A 284 30.54 7.89 12.22
CA ILE A 284 30.53 6.43 12.01
C ILE A 284 30.67 5.72 13.36
N ASN A 285 31.58 6.20 14.20
CA ASN A 285 31.78 5.64 15.54
C ASN A 285 30.58 5.85 16.46
N LYS A 286 29.80 6.94 16.32
CA LYS A 286 28.52 7.10 17.03
C LYS A 286 27.48 6.06 16.63
N CYS A 287 27.35 5.76 15.33
CA CYS A 287 26.45 4.71 14.85
C CYS A 287 26.87 3.32 15.33
N ARG A 288 28.19 3.06 15.34
CA ARG A 288 28.80 1.79 15.77
C ARG A 288 28.81 1.58 17.29
N ALA A 289 28.74 2.65 18.07
CA ALA A 289 28.79 2.58 19.53
C ALA A 289 27.76 1.57 20.06
N GLY A 290 28.13 0.84 21.11
CA GLY A 290 27.24 -0.12 21.75
C GLY A 290 26.21 0.59 22.63
N ILE A 291 24.95 0.17 22.54
CA ILE A 291 23.85 0.58 23.41
C ILE A 291 23.10 -0.66 23.89
N ASP A 292 22.49 -0.59 25.08
CA ASP A 292 21.67 -1.68 25.59
C ASP A 292 20.47 -1.95 24.67
N GLY A 293 20.30 -3.22 24.30
CA GLY A 293 19.21 -3.71 23.47
C GLY A 293 18.57 -4.97 24.06
N PRO A 294 17.46 -5.45 23.46
CA PRO A 294 16.66 -6.55 24.02
C PRO A 294 17.40 -7.90 24.04
N ALA A 295 18.44 -8.07 23.22
CA ALA A 295 19.27 -9.28 23.16
C ALA A 295 20.72 -9.04 23.65
N GLY A 296 20.94 -7.96 24.42
CA GLY A 296 22.26 -7.49 24.83
C GLY A 296 22.71 -6.24 24.08
N ILE A 297 24.00 -5.90 24.20
CA ILE A 297 24.58 -4.72 23.54
C ILE A 297 24.47 -4.84 22.03
N GLU A 298 23.91 -3.81 21.40
CA GLU A 298 23.76 -3.70 19.96
C GLU A 298 24.30 -2.35 19.44
N PRO A 299 24.64 -2.20 18.14
CA PRO A 299 25.02 -0.89 17.60
C PRO A 299 23.88 0.12 17.73
N THR A 300 24.20 1.39 17.99
CA THR A 300 23.21 2.46 18.21
C THR A 300 22.26 2.64 17.02
N TYR A 301 22.81 2.78 15.81
CA TYR A 301 22.04 3.08 14.59
C TYR A 301 22.43 2.16 13.44
N LEU A 302 21.46 1.42 12.93
CA LEU A 302 21.56 0.61 11.72
C LEU A 302 20.39 0.94 10.78
N THR A 303 20.64 0.90 9.48
CA THR A 303 19.64 1.16 8.45
C THR A 303 19.78 0.21 7.28
N GLY A 304 18.65 -0.09 6.63
CA GLY A 304 18.59 -0.87 5.39
C GLY A 304 17.58 -0.27 4.43
N ILE A 305 18.04 0.09 3.23
CA ILE A 305 17.21 0.75 2.20
C ILE A 305 17.40 0.09 0.83
N GLU A 306 16.32 0.06 0.05
CA GLU A 306 16.37 -0.21 -1.39
C GLU A 306 16.30 1.14 -2.10
N VAL A 307 17.37 1.52 -2.79
CA VAL A 307 17.50 2.79 -3.51
C VAL A 307 17.12 2.56 -4.97
N SER A 308 16.03 3.20 -5.40
CA SER A 308 15.72 3.28 -6.82
C SER A 308 16.62 4.32 -7.51
N VAL A 309 17.21 3.97 -8.65
CA VAL A 309 18.16 4.83 -9.38
C VAL A 309 17.49 6.09 -9.94
N ASN A 310 16.16 6.07 -10.13
CA ASN A 310 15.38 7.25 -10.53
C ASN A 310 14.96 8.15 -9.35
N ALA A 311 15.24 7.76 -8.11
CA ALA A 311 14.95 8.58 -6.94
C ALA A 311 15.97 9.71 -6.80
N GLU A 312 15.55 10.87 -6.29
CA GLU A 312 16.48 11.95 -5.99
C GLU A 312 17.42 11.58 -4.84
N ILE A 313 18.71 11.88 -4.97
CA ILE A 313 19.74 11.51 -3.97
C ILE A 313 19.41 12.08 -2.59
N GLY A 314 18.87 13.31 -2.54
CA GLY A 314 18.41 13.96 -1.31
C GLY A 314 17.41 13.10 -0.54
N THR A 315 16.42 12.49 -1.22
CA THR A 315 15.39 11.65 -0.57
C THR A 315 15.96 10.38 0.06
N SER A 316 16.97 9.78 -0.59
CA SER A 316 17.68 8.62 -0.04
C SER A 316 18.49 9.01 1.19
N ILE A 317 19.20 10.14 1.12
CA ILE A 317 19.97 10.67 2.26
C ILE A 317 19.04 11.06 3.41
N GLU A 318 17.94 11.76 3.16
CA GLU A 318 16.94 12.12 4.18
C GLU A 318 16.39 10.89 4.91
N SER A 319 16.11 9.80 4.18
CA SER A 319 15.67 8.55 4.78
C SER A 319 16.73 7.98 5.74
N LEU A 320 18.00 7.99 5.35
CA LEU A 320 19.11 7.58 6.23
C LEU A 320 19.24 8.50 7.45
N LEU A 321 19.10 9.82 7.26
CA LEU A 321 19.13 10.80 8.34
C LEU A 321 18.01 10.54 9.35
N THR A 322 16.77 10.27 8.90
CA THR A 322 15.68 9.90 9.81
C THR A 322 16.03 8.68 10.67
N GLY A 323 16.79 7.72 10.13
CA GLY A 323 17.12 6.46 10.80
C GLY A 323 18.19 6.58 11.89
N CYS A 324 18.83 7.75 11.99
CA CYS A 324 19.86 8.06 12.98
C CYS A 324 19.70 9.45 13.60
N GLN A 325 18.53 10.09 13.49
CA GLN A 325 18.30 11.50 13.87
C GLN A 325 19.41 12.43 13.35
N GLY A 326 19.79 12.18 12.10
CA GLY A 326 20.89 12.82 11.43
C GLY A 326 20.53 14.20 10.91
N ARG A 327 21.57 15.02 10.74
CA ARG A 327 21.55 16.28 10.01
C ARG A 327 22.70 16.30 9.00
N MET A 328 22.41 16.78 7.80
CA MET A 328 23.41 17.01 6.75
C MET A 328 23.72 18.48 6.68
N ILE A 329 25.01 18.81 6.70
CA ILE A 329 25.53 20.17 6.67
C ILE A 329 26.39 20.30 5.43
N GLU A 330 26.20 21.38 4.68
CA GLU A 330 27.07 21.78 3.59
C GLU A 330 27.53 23.21 3.85
N THR A 331 28.84 23.43 3.76
CA THR A 331 29.45 24.75 3.98
C THR A 331 30.65 24.90 3.05
N GLY A 332 30.57 25.85 2.12
CA GLY A 332 31.66 26.14 1.18
C GLY A 332 32.06 24.95 0.30
N GLY A 333 31.11 24.07 -0.01
CA GLY A 333 31.31 22.83 -0.74
C GLY A 333 31.69 21.62 0.13
N ILE A 334 31.93 21.78 1.43
CA ILE A 334 32.32 20.69 2.33
C ILE A 334 31.07 20.12 2.99
N TYR A 335 30.90 18.79 2.93
CA TYR A 335 29.78 18.10 3.56
C TYR A 335 30.21 17.44 4.87
N LYS A 336 29.42 17.68 5.90
CA LYS A 336 29.54 17.10 7.24
C LYS A 336 28.20 16.53 7.66
N MET A 337 28.24 15.55 8.56
CA MET A 337 27.04 14.92 9.10
C MET A 337 27.08 15.03 10.63
N ARG A 338 25.91 15.14 11.26
CA ARG A 338 25.76 15.01 12.72
C ARG A 338 24.68 13.98 12.97
N VAL A 339 24.93 13.01 13.85
CA VAL A 339 23.95 11.97 14.20
C VAL A 339 23.70 11.92 15.70
N GLY A 340 22.44 11.68 16.06
CA GLY A 340 21.99 11.52 17.44
C GLY A 340 22.40 12.69 18.35
N ASP A 341 22.91 12.31 19.52
CA ASP A 341 23.31 13.20 20.62
C ASP A 341 24.19 14.39 20.16
N PRO A 342 23.89 15.64 20.56
CA PRO A 342 24.76 16.79 20.32
C PRO A 342 26.23 16.56 20.70
N GLY A 343 27.13 17.21 19.95
CA GLY A 343 28.56 17.20 20.28
C GLY A 343 28.90 18.03 21.52
N ALA A 344 30.14 17.91 21.98
CA ALA A 344 30.67 18.83 22.99
C ALA A 344 30.67 20.27 22.48
N SER A 345 30.53 21.23 23.39
CA SER A 345 30.59 22.64 23.05
C SER A 345 31.98 23.03 22.51
N VAL A 346 32.00 23.73 21.38
CA VAL A 346 33.23 24.20 20.71
C VAL A 346 33.47 25.69 20.91
N PHE A 347 32.48 26.43 21.42
CA PHE A 347 32.56 27.86 21.65
C PHE A 347 31.67 28.29 22.82
N ALA A 348 32.13 29.25 23.63
CA ALA A 348 31.38 29.75 24.77
C ALA A 348 31.35 31.28 24.76
N PHE A 349 30.18 31.85 25.09
CA PHE A 349 29.96 33.30 25.14
C PHE A 349 28.90 33.66 26.19
N GLY A 350 28.79 34.95 26.50
CA GLY A 350 27.76 35.49 27.36
C GLY A 350 27.13 36.78 26.85
N ASP A 351 26.26 37.38 27.68
CA ASP A 351 25.48 38.57 27.29
C ASP A 351 26.37 39.74 26.80
N GLY A 352 27.60 39.86 27.32
CA GLY A 352 28.54 40.94 26.97
C GLY A 352 29.20 40.78 25.60
N ASP A 353 29.14 39.59 24.99
CA ASP A 353 29.73 39.32 23.68
C ASP A 353 28.75 39.63 22.53
N ILE A 354 27.47 39.84 22.82
CA ILE A 354 26.43 40.05 21.80
C ILE A 354 26.46 41.51 21.34
N ILE A 355 26.48 41.73 20.02
CA ILE A 355 26.52 43.06 19.42
C ILE A 355 25.20 43.80 19.73
N SER A 356 25.29 44.85 20.54
CA SER A 356 24.11 45.58 21.04
C SER A 356 23.45 46.49 20.00
N THR A 357 24.13 46.80 18.90
CA THR A 357 23.63 47.66 17.82
C THR A 357 22.87 46.91 16.74
N GLU A 358 22.88 45.57 16.80
CA GLU A 358 22.22 44.69 15.83
C GLU A 358 20.92 44.13 16.42
N GLU A 359 20.03 43.66 15.54
CA GLU A 359 18.78 43.03 15.96
C GLU A 359 19.00 41.66 16.63
N GLN A 360 18.09 41.31 17.54
CA GLN A 360 18.10 40.04 18.24
C GLN A 360 16.67 39.52 18.33
N THR A 361 16.47 38.23 18.07
CA THR A 361 15.19 37.54 18.25
C THR A 361 15.34 36.42 19.27
N PHE A 362 14.28 36.21 20.05
CA PHE A 362 14.21 35.10 20.99
C PHE A 362 12.79 34.54 21.02
N THR A 363 12.66 33.27 20.65
CA THR A 363 11.44 32.49 20.79
C THR A 363 11.62 31.56 21.98
N PRO A 364 11.01 31.86 23.15
CA PRO A 364 11.19 31.05 24.35
C PRO A 364 10.28 29.82 24.42
N PHE A 365 9.15 29.83 23.71
CA PHE A 365 8.11 28.78 23.76
C PHE A 365 7.53 28.55 22.38
N PHE A 366 7.06 27.32 22.13
CA PHE A 366 6.27 26.99 20.95
C PHE A 366 4.81 27.44 21.10
N GLY A 367 4.15 27.73 19.98
CA GLY A 367 2.70 27.76 19.93
C GLY A 367 2.13 26.35 20.11
N LEU A 368 0.89 26.24 20.61
CA LEU A 368 0.26 24.93 20.86
C LEU A 368 0.10 24.06 19.60
N SER A 369 0.04 24.68 18.41
CA SER A 369 0.01 23.95 17.13
C SER A 369 1.34 23.26 16.80
N ASP A 370 2.44 23.73 17.39
CA ASP A 370 3.80 23.33 17.04
C ASP A 370 4.41 22.44 18.13
N THR A 371 3.68 22.20 19.23
CA THR A 371 4.07 21.31 20.31
C THR A 371 3.68 19.86 20.04
N VAL A 372 4.58 18.94 20.36
CA VAL A 372 4.34 17.48 20.33
C VAL A 372 4.43 16.95 21.76
N ASN A 373 3.54 16.03 22.14
CA ASN A 373 3.54 15.38 23.46
C ASN A 373 3.29 13.86 23.41
N GLY A 374 3.03 13.33 22.23
CA GLY A 374 3.10 11.90 21.95
C GLY A 374 3.66 11.63 20.55
N ILE A 375 4.21 10.44 20.37
CA ILE A 375 4.83 10.04 19.11
C ILE A 375 4.48 8.58 18.78
N SER A 376 4.20 8.32 17.51
CA SER A 376 4.09 6.98 16.94
C SER A 376 5.07 6.81 15.79
N ALA A 377 5.41 5.57 15.45
CA ALA A 377 6.22 5.29 14.28
C ALA A 377 5.80 3.99 13.61
N THR A 378 6.00 3.92 12.29
CA THR A 378 5.86 2.69 11.50
C THR A 378 7.22 2.21 11.00
N TYR A 379 7.42 0.91 10.90
CA TYR A 379 8.68 0.30 10.47
C TYR A 379 8.47 -1.11 9.90
N PRO A 380 9.36 -1.63 9.05
CA PRO A 380 9.30 -3.03 8.62
C PRO A 380 9.75 -3.99 9.73
N GLU A 381 8.94 -5.00 10.05
CA GLU A 381 9.24 -5.98 11.11
C GLU A 381 9.70 -7.32 10.53
N PRO A 382 10.98 -7.71 10.65
CA PRO A 382 11.50 -8.98 10.14
C PRO A 382 10.75 -10.22 10.67
N ASN A 383 10.32 -10.20 11.94
CA ASN A 383 9.58 -11.33 12.53
C ASN A 383 8.14 -11.48 11.98
N GLU A 384 7.66 -10.47 11.24
CA GLU A 384 6.37 -10.49 10.54
C GLU A 384 6.58 -10.42 9.02
N ALA A 385 7.60 -11.12 8.51
CA ALA A 385 7.93 -11.19 7.08
C ALA A 385 8.17 -9.81 6.45
N TRP A 386 8.76 -8.90 7.24
CA TRP A 386 9.06 -7.52 6.86
C TRP A 386 7.83 -6.69 6.50
N ASN A 387 6.63 -7.08 6.95
CA ASN A 387 5.44 -6.25 6.83
C ASN A 387 5.58 -4.98 7.69
N THR A 388 4.93 -3.89 7.25
CA THR A 388 4.89 -2.64 8.01
C THR A 388 4.13 -2.84 9.32
N LYS A 389 4.78 -2.51 10.43
CA LYS A 389 4.26 -2.59 11.79
C LYS A 389 4.35 -1.24 12.49
N THR A 390 3.40 -0.95 13.36
CA THR A 390 3.44 0.23 14.23
C THR A 390 4.16 -0.12 15.53
N ALA A 391 5.12 0.72 15.93
CA ALA A 391 5.77 0.60 17.23
C ALA A 391 4.81 1.01 18.37
N PRO A 392 4.99 0.51 19.60
CA PRO A 392 4.23 0.98 20.76
C PRO A 392 4.30 2.52 20.86
N PRO A 393 3.16 3.23 20.84
CA PRO A 393 3.16 4.68 20.87
C PRO A 393 3.64 5.20 22.22
N LEU A 394 4.44 6.26 22.20
CA LEU A 394 4.92 6.92 23.41
C LEU A 394 4.03 8.14 23.71
N TYR A 395 3.53 8.21 24.94
CA TYR A 395 2.75 9.33 25.45
C TYR A 395 3.44 9.88 26.70
N ASN A 396 3.65 11.20 26.76
CA ASN A 396 4.20 11.83 27.96
C ASN A 396 3.11 12.63 28.69
N THR A 397 2.61 12.08 29.79
CA THR A 397 1.53 12.69 30.59
C THR A 397 1.92 14.04 31.19
N THR A 398 3.22 14.28 31.47
CA THR A 398 3.70 15.58 31.95
C THR A 398 3.58 16.63 30.86
N PHE A 399 3.94 16.29 29.61
CA PHE A 399 3.77 17.20 28.47
C PHE A 399 2.30 17.40 28.13
N GLU A 400 1.46 16.35 28.15
CA GLU A 400 0.02 16.49 27.96
C GLU A 400 -0.58 17.47 28.98
N ASN A 401 -0.22 17.38 30.26
CA ASN A 401 -0.68 18.30 31.30
C ASN A 401 -0.22 19.75 31.06
N GLN A 402 1.02 19.96 30.59
CA GLN A 402 1.51 21.29 30.21
C GLN A 402 0.74 21.88 29.03
N ASP A 403 0.28 21.03 28.11
CA ASP A 403 -0.40 21.42 26.87
C ASP A 403 -1.95 21.39 27.03
N GLY A 404 -2.45 21.50 28.26
CA GLY A 404 -3.89 21.57 28.56
C GLY A 404 -4.63 20.24 28.50
N SER A 405 -3.94 19.14 28.85
CA SER A 405 -4.42 17.75 28.80
C SER A 405 -4.91 17.31 27.41
N ARG A 406 -4.25 17.83 26.36
CA ARG A 406 -4.52 17.47 24.96
C ARG A 406 -3.45 16.52 24.47
N ARG A 407 -3.86 15.58 23.63
CA ARG A 407 -2.94 14.68 22.95
C ARG A 407 -2.56 15.25 21.58
N LEU A 408 -1.27 15.56 21.43
CA LEU A 408 -0.65 16.15 20.24
C LEU A 408 0.36 15.15 19.69
N MET A 409 -0.14 14.27 18.81
CA MET A 409 0.64 13.17 18.22
C MET A 409 1.43 13.63 17.00
N SER A 410 2.69 13.24 16.94
CA SER A 410 3.48 13.18 15.71
C SER A 410 3.63 11.73 15.26
N ASN A 411 3.66 11.47 13.96
CA ASN A 411 3.92 10.14 13.41
C ASN A 411 5.14 10.17 12.51
N VAL A 412 6.08 9.25 12.72
CA VAL A 412 7.32 9.15 11.94
C VAL A 412 7.35 7.83 11.18
N ASP A 413 7.51 7.88 9.85
CA ASP A 413 7.71 6.67 9.07
C ASP A 413 9.20 6.29 9.03
N MET A 414 9.54 5.18 9.67
CA MET A 414 10.90 4.67 9.82
C MET A 414 11.15 3.45 8.94
N ASN A 415 10.82 3.58 7.65
CA ASN A 415 10.88 2.47 6.69
C ASN A 415 12.27 1.84 6.57
N MET A 416 13.34 2.58 6.83
CA MET A 416 14.75 2.17 6.79
C MET A 416 15.24 1.45 8.05
N VAL A 417 14.49 1.48 9.15
CA VAL A 417 14.90 0.85 10.43
C VAL A 417 14.10 -0.42 10.63
N TYR A 418 14.76 -1.56 10.79
CA TYR A 418 14.08 -2.86 10.97
C TYR A 418 14.16 -3.39 12.41
N ARG A 419 14.73 -2.62 13.35
CA ARG A 419 14.86 -2.99 14.76
C ARG A 419 13.89 -2.20 15.62
N ALA A 420 12.96 -2.89 16.27
CA ALA A 420 11.97 -2.27 17.16
C ALA A 420 12.58 -1.47 18.31
N SER A 421 13.73 -1.91 18.85
CA SER A 421 14.47 -1.19 19.91
C SER A 421 14.99 0.17 19.42
N GLN A 422 15.61 0.21 18.23
CA GLN A 422 16.10 1.45 17.63
C GLN A 422 14.94 2.41 17.30
N VAL A 423 13.81 1.90 16.80
CA VAL A 423 12.61 2.72 16.54
C VAL A 423 12.14 3.40 17.83
N GLN A 424 11.99 2.67 18.92
CA GLN A 424 11.57 3.23 20.21
C GLN A 424 12.58 4.22 20.79
N ARG A 425 13.89 3.96 20.64
CA ARG A 425 14.95 4.93 21.00
C ARG A 425 14.80 6.25 20.26
N ILE A 426 14.67 6.20 18.94
CA ILE A 426 14.49 7.39 18.10
C ILE A 426 13.19 8.12 18.46
N MET A 427 12.11 7.38 18.73
CA MET A 427 10.85 7.99 19.18
C MET A 427 11.03 8.76 20.49
N LEU A 428 11.69 8.17 21.48
CA LEU A 428 11.91 8.79 22.78
C LEU A 428 12.73 10.08 22.67
N SER A 429 13.90 10.01 22.04
CA SER A 429 14.77 11.18 21.87
C SER A 429 14.13 12.24 20.98
N ALA A 430 13.41 11.86 19.92
CA ALA A 430 12.70 12.81 19.06
C ALA A 430 11.60 13.57 19.81
N LEU A 431 10.86 12.87 20.68
CA LEU A 431 9.83 13.48 21.52
C LEU A 431 10.44 14.46 22.54
N ARG A 432 11.56 14.10 23.16
CA ARG A 432 12.27 14.96 24.12
C ARG A 432 12.88 16.18 23.43
N GLU A 433 13.57 16.01 22.29
CA GLU A 433 14.14 17.11 21.51
C GLU A 433 13.05 18.06 20.99
N ALA A 434 11.87 17.56 20.63
CA ALA A 434 10.72 18.37 20.21
C ALA A 434 10.16 19.30 21.31
N ARG A 435 10.60 19.17 22.57
CA ARG A 435 10.26 20.10 23.66
C ARG A 435 11.29 21.19 23.88
N ARG A 436 12.42 21.18 23.14
CA ARG A 436 13.45 22.21 23.21
C ARG A 436 13.01 23.45 22.43
N ALA A 437 12.22 24.30 23.08
CA ALA A 437 11.51 25.41 22.45
C ALA A 437 12.34 26.67 22.22
N ARG A 438 13.47 26.82 22.93
CA ARG A 438 14.24 28.07 22.92
C ARG A 438 15.02 28.19 21.61
N ARG A 439 14.68 29.20 20.81
CA ARG A 439 15.41 29.59 19.59
C ARG A 439 15.87 31.03 19.66
N LEU A 440 17.14 31.29 19.36
CA LEU A 440 17.72 32.63 19.41
C LEU A 440 18.41 32.96 18.10
N THR A 441 18.23 34.20 17.64
CA THR A 441 19.02 34.77 16.55
C THR A 441 19.66 36.06 17.02
N PHE A 442 20.98 36.18 16.92
CA PHE A 442 21.71 37.40 17.26
C PHE A 442 23.09 37.42 16.60
N VAL A 443 23.74 38.59 16.67
CA VAL A 443 25.04 38.85 16.07
C VAL A 443 26.15 38.79 17.12
N LEU A 444 27.21 38.05 16.81
CA LEU A 444 28.45 37.96 17.58
C LEU A 444 29.63 38.59 16.81
N PRO A 445 30.71 39.02 17.51
CA PRO A 445 31.90 39.59 16.90
C PRO A 445 32.67 38.57 16.04
N PRO A 446 33.68 39.01 15.26
CA PRO A 446 34.40 38.16 14.31
C PRO A 446 35.09 36.93 14.91
N SER A 447 35.27 36.86 16.23
CA SER A 447 35.75 35.65 16.91
C SER A 447 34.82 34.45 16.75
N ALA A 448 33.53 34.67 16.47
CA ALA A 448 32.54 33.63 16.23
C ALA A 448 32.62 33.03 14.81
N TRP A 449 33.47 33.56 13.93
CA TRP A 449 33.62 33.09 12.53
C TRP A 449 34.13 31.64 12.41
N VAL A 450 34.63 31.06 13.51
CA VAL A 450 35.01 29.64 13.58
C VAL A 450 33.81 28.69 13.61
N LEU A 451 32.61 29.19 13.91
CA LEU A 451 31.41 28.39 14.06
C LEU A 451 30.80 28.02 12.71
N GLU A 452 30.39 26.76 12.60
CA GLU A 452 29.66 26.25 11.46
C GLU A 452 28.29 25.69 11.89
N PRO A 453 27.31 25.58 10.97
CA PRO A 453 26.08 24.85 11.26
C PRO A 453 26.35 23.42 11.75
N GLY A 454 25.60 22.99 12.77
CA GLY A 454 25.77 21.72 13.46
C GLY A 454 26.73 21.75 14.64
N ASP A 455 27.49 22.83 14.85
CA ASP A 455 28.29 23.01 16.05
C ASP A 455 27.42 23.24 17.29
N VAL A 456 27.97 22.88 18.45
CA VAL A 456 27.32 23.12 19.74
C VAL A 456 28.09 24.22 20.46
N VAL A 457 27.37 25.15 21.05
CA VAL A 457 27.91 26.29 21.78
C VAL A 457 27.32 26.36 23.18
N THR A 458 28.06 27.00 24.09
CA THR A 458 27.65 27.24 25.47
C THR A 458 27.32 28.71 25.66
N PHE A 459 26.09 29.00 26.09
CA PHE A 459 25.63 30.35 26.37
C PHE A 459 25.32 30.54 27.86
N THR A 460 25.97 31.52 28.48
CA THR A 460 25.65 31.98 29.83
C THR A 460 25.03 33.37 29.77
N SER A 461 23.77 33.49 30.21
CA SER A 461 22.99 34.71 30.11
C SER A 461 22.33 35.01 31.44
N ASN A 462 22.74 36.11 32.07
CA ASN A 462 22.04 36.61 33.24
C ASN A 462 20.65 37.14 32.84
N ARG A 463 20.53 37.70 31.63
CA ARG A 463 19.27 38.22 31.08
C ARG A 463 18.21 37.12 30.93
N ASN A 464 18.60 35.95 30.43
CA ASN A 464 17.69 34.84 30.15
C ASN A 464 17.73 33.71 31.21
N GLY A 465 18.57 33.86 32.25
CA GLY A 465 18.74 32.86 33.30
C GLY A 465 19.46 31.59 32.84
N PHE A 466 20.29 31.68 31.81
CA PHE A 466 21.06 30.55 31.28
C PHE A 466 22.38 30.41 32.02
N VAL A 467 22.68 29.20 32.49
CA VAL A 467 23.96 28.85 33.12
C VAL A 467 24.56 27.71 32.31
N LEU A 468 25.66 28.00 31.59
CA LEU A 468 26.34 27.04 30.70
C LEU A 468 25.37 26.26 29.80
N LYS A 469 24.32 26.92 29.30
CA LYS A 469 23.26 26.25 28.55
C LYS A 469 23.74 25.94 27.14
N LEU A 470 23.40 24.76 26.63
CA LEU A 470 23.82 24.32 25.31
C LEU A 470 22.83 24.73 24.22
N PHE A 471 23.38 25.15 23.10
CA PHE A 471 22.65 25.47 21.88
C PHE A 471 23.38 24.87 20.68
N ARG A 472 22.64 24.34 19.72
CA ARG A 472 23.16 23.96 18.41
C ARG A 472 23.06 25.16 17.47
N VAL A 473 24.10 25.40 16.70
CA VAL A 473 24.10 26.36 15.60
C VAL A 473 23.36 25.75 14.42
N ASP A 474 22.21 26.31 14.05
CA ASP A 474 21.42 25.86 12.89
C ASP A 474 21.72 26.68 11.64
N GLY A 475 22.14 27.94 11.81
CA GLY A 475 22.48 28.84 10.72
C GLY A 475 23.60 29.81 11.09
N VAL A 476 24.42 30.15 10.09
CA VAL A 476 25.52 31.11 10.21
C VAL A 476 25.47 32.04 9.00
N ALA A 477 25.58 33.35 9.23
CA ALA A 477 25.70 34.34 8.16
C ALA A 477 26.77 35.39 8.47
N ASP A 478 27.71 35.56 7.54
CA ASP A 478 28.80 36.53 7.65
C ASP A 478 28.36 37.92 7.17
N HIS A 479 28.69 38.96 7.95
CA HIS A 479 28.46 40.35 7.60
C HIS A 479 29.68 40.97 6.91
N ALA A 480 29.47 42.09 6.20
CA ALA A 480 30.55 42.79 5.50
C ALA A 480 31.64 43.36 6.44
N ASN A 481 31.31 43.57 7.71
CA ASN A 481 32.23 43.99 8.77
C ASN A 481 32.88 42.81 9.53
N LEU A 482 32.64 41.57 9.07
CA LEU A 482 33.09 40.31 9.66
C LEU A 482 32.37 39.88 10.95
N ASP A 483 31.32 40.58 11.37
CA ASP A 483 30.43 40.08 12.42
C ASP A 483 29.63 38.88 11.88
N VAL A 484 29.15 38.03 12.80
CA VAL A 484 28.54 36.75 12.46
C VAL A 484 27.15 36.68 13.09
N THR A 485 26.11 36.56 12.26
CA THR A 485 24.77 36.24 12.73
C THR A 485 24.66 34.73 12.93
N LEU A 486 24.17 34.32 14.10
CA LEU A 486 23.92 32.93 14.45
C LEU A 486 22.43 32.69 14.66
N ASP A 487 21.92 31.58 14.12
CA ASP A 487 20.62 31.00 14.49
C ASP A 487 20.88 29.77 15.37
N LEU A 488 20.28 29.78 16.56
CA LEU A 488 20.58 28.84 17.64
C LEU A 488 19.31 28.15 18.14
N THR A 489 19.34 26.82 18.24
CA THR A 489 18.29 26.03 18.88
C THR A 489 18.82 25.33 20.12
N GLU A 490 18.05 25.37 21.21
CA GLU A 490 18.39 24.65 22.44
C GLU A 490 18.57 23.15 22.18
N VAL A 491 19.59 22.57 22.79
CA VAL A 491 19.82 21.12 22.80
C VAL A 491 20.20 20.65 24.19
N ASP A 492 19.98 19.37 24.47
CA ASP A 492 20.34 18.74 25.74
C ASP A 492 20.76 17.29 25.49
N PRO A 493 22.01 16.91 25.82
CA PRO A 493 22.48 15.54 25.61
C PRO A 493 21.62 14.48 26.30
N THR A 494 21.00 14.79 27.45
CA THR A 494 20.17 13.83 28.18
C THR A 494 18.86 13.48 27.46
N ASP A 495 18.50 14.21 26.40
CA ASP A 495 17.36 13.84 25.55
C ASP A 495 17.57 12.46 24.90
N TYR A 496 18.81 12.01 24.77
CA TYR A 496 19.19 10.73 24.15
C TYR A 496 19.44 9.61 25.17
N ASP A 497 19.28 9.88 26.47
CA ASP A 497 19.43 8.87 27.51
C ASP A 497 18.38 7.75 27.33
N TRP A 498 18.85 6.50 27.37
CA TRP A 498 18.04 5.30 27.15
C TRP A 498 18.23 4.32 28.29
N ASP A 499 17.12 3.88 28.86
CA ASP A 499 17.07 2.77 29.80
C ASP A 499 16.29 1.59 29.18
N GLN A 500 17.00 0.53 28.84
CA GLN A 500 16.42 -0.64 28.16
C GLN A 500 15.37 -1.37 29.02
N GLU A 501 15.42 -1.29 30.36
CA GLU A 501 14.46 -1.97 31.24
C GLU A 501 13.16 -1.17 31.38
N HIS A 502 13.25 0.16 31.37
CA HIS A 502 12.13 1.05 31.63
C HIS A 502 11.50 1.65 30.36
N ASP A 503 12.31 1.98 29.34
CA ASP A 503 11.86 2.69 28.14
C ASP A 503 11.42 1.74 27.01
N TYR A 504 11.82 0.47 27.03
CA TYR A 504 11.51 -0.49 25.97
C TYR A 504 10.23 -1.29 26.25
N THR A 505 9.31 -1.27 25.29
CA THR A 505 8.14 -2.17 25.29
C THR A 505 8.29 -3.23 24.18
N PRO A 506 8.37 -4.53 24.51
CA PRO A 506 8.45 -5.59 23.51
C PRO A 506 7.24 -5.59 22.55
N PRO A 507 7.45 -5.58 21.22
CA PRO A 507 6.37 -5.76 20.25
C PRO A 507 5.74 -7.15 20.35
N VAL A 508 4.44 -7.23 20.04
CA VAL A 508 3.72 -8.51 19.88
C VAL A 508 3.71 -8.88 18.40
N PHE A 509 4.08 -10.11 18.07
CA PHE A 509 4.15 -10.60 16.69
C PHE A 509 2.94 -11.46 16.32
N ALA A 510 2.39 -11.23 15.13
CA ALA A 510 1.45 -12.13 14.49
C ALA A 510 2.17 -13.39 14.01
N PRO A 511 1.55 -14.58 14.13
CA PRO A 511 2.12 -15.80 13.58
C PRO A 511 2.26 -15.70 12.05
N LEU A 512 3.41 -16.13 11.53
CA LEU A 512 3.67 -16.21 10.10
C LEU A 512 3.19 -17.54 9.52
N GLY A 513 2.62 -17.47 8.31
CA GLY A 513 2.20 -18.61 7.51
C GLY A 513 0.81 -19.17 7.82
N PRO A 514 0.31 -20.11 7.00
CA PRO A 514 -0.99 -20.71 7.20
C PRO A 514 -0.99 -21.53 8.50
N VAL A 515 -1.87 -21.17 9.43
CA VAL A 515 -2.23 -22.05 10.55
C VAL A 515 -2.97 -23.24 9.94
N LYS A 516 -2.23 -24.29 9.57
CA LYS A 516 -2.83 -25.53 9.11
C LYS A 516 -3.60 -26.11 10.29
N PRO A 517 -4.91 -26.36 10.16
CA PRO A 517 -5.64 -27.03 11.23
C PRO A 517 -4.98 -28.40 11.46
N PRO A 518 -4.91 -28.87 12.72
CA PRO A 518 -4.41 -30.21 12.99
C PRO A 518 -5.22 -31.22 12.17
N ALA A 519 -4.56 -32.31 11.75
CA ALA A 519 -5.24 -33.37 11.01
C ALA A 519 -6.44 -33.86 11.83
N GLN A 520 -7.58 -34.05 11.17
CA GLN A 520 -8.80 -34.50 11.83
C GLN A 520 -8.64 -35.98 12.20
N PRO A 521 -8.67 -36.36 13.49
CA PRO A 521 -8.62 -37.76 13.87
C PRO A 521 -9.90 -38.49 13.47
N MET A 522 -9.82 -39.80 13.36
CA MET A 522 -11.00 -40.64 13.15
C MET A 522 -11.80 -40.73 14.47
N TYR A 523 -12.99 -40.13 14.48
CA TYR A 523 -13.88 -40.10 15.64
C TYR A 523 -14.85 -41.29 15.64
N GLY A 524 -15.07 -41.87 16.82
CA GLY A 524 -16.09 -42.90 17.03
C GLY A 524 -15.83 -44.21 16.29
N TRP A 525 -14.59 -44.49 15.86
CA TRP A 525 -14.27 -45.73 15.15
C TRP A 525 -14.56 -46.95 16.03
N GLN A 526 -15.34 -47.87 15.49
CA GLN A 526 -15.72 -49.12 16.13
C GLN A 526 -15.64 -50.26 15.13
N VAL A 527 -15.27 -51.44 15.64
CA VAL A 527 -15.13 -52.66 14.85
C VAL A 527 -15.81 -53.78 15.63
N GLU A 528 -16.78 -54.43 15.00
CA GLU A 528 -17.62 -55.46 15.61
C GLU A 528 -17.64 -56.72 14.72
N PRO A 529 -17.71 -57.92 15.31
CA PRO A 529 -17.93 -59.15 14.54
C PRO A 529 -19.34 -59.14 13.94
N ALA A 530 -19.47 -59.62 12.71
CA ALA A 530 -20.76 -59.69 12.05
C ALA A 530 -20.87 -60.89 11.10
N VAL A 531 -22.07 -61.12 10.59
CA VAL A 531 -22.40 -62.24 9.70
C VAL A 531 -23.25 -61.70 8.55
N LEU A 532 -22.94 -62.12 7.32
CA LEU A 532 -23.84 -61.98 6.18
C LEU A 532 -24.82 -63.15 6.21
N THR A 533 -26.12 -62.84 6.19
CA THR A 533 -27.19 -63.85 6.15
C THR A 533 -27.61 -64.18 4.72
N ASP A 534 -28.17 -65.37 4.52
CA ASP A 534 -28.86 -65.73 3.28
C ASP A 534 -30.28 -65.12 3.19
N SER A 535 -31.04 -65.51 2.16
CA SER A 535 -32.42 -65.05 1.95
C SER A 535 -33.41 -65.45 3.04
N ASP A 536 -33.09 -66.48 3.82
CA ASP A 536 -33.90 -67.00 4.92
C ASP A 536 -33.44 -66.46 6.29
N GLY A 537 -32.46 -65.55 6.29
CA GLY A 537 -31.90 -64.94 7.50
C GLY A 537 -30.91 -65.84 8.25
N GLN A 538 -30.48 -66.96 7.66
CA GLN A 538 -29.49 -67.86 8.27
C GLN A 538 -28.06 -67.35 8.04
N PRO A 539 -27.16 -67.51 9.02
CA PRO A 539 -25.73 -67.23 8.87
C PRO A 539 -25.11 -67.89 7.64
N TRP A 540 -24.62 -67.10 6.68
CA TRP A 540 -24.00 -67.62 5.45
C TRP A 540 -22.48 -67.42 5.43
N ARG A 541 -21.98 -66.22 5.78
CA ARG A 541 -20.54 -65.91 5.79
C ARG A 541 -20.14 -65.00 6.95
N PRO A 542 -18.96 -65.21 7.57
CA PRO A 542 -18.44 -64.27 8.54
C PRO A 542 -18.02 -62.96 7.87
N THR A 543 -18.24 -61.85 8.57
CA THR A 543 -17.79 -60.52 8.17
C THR A 543 -17.44 -59.66 9.38
N ILE A 544 -16.97 -58.45 9.13
CA ILE A 544 -16.68 -57.42 10.11
C ILE A 544 -17.60 -56.24 9.83
N LYS A 545 -18.24 -55.73 10.86
CA LYS A 545 -18.98 -54.48 10.82
C LYS A 545 -18.09 -53.38 11.36
N VAL A 546 -18.01 -52.28 10.64
CA VAL A 546 -17.28 -51.08 11.10
C VAL A 546 -18.22 -49.90 11.16
N SER A 547 -18.01 -48.99 12.10
CA SER A 547 -18.77 -47.74 12.22
C SER A 547 -17.88 -46.60 12.70
N CYS A 548 -18.34 -45.38 12.47
CA CYS A 548 -17.67 -44.16 12.93
C CYS A 548 -18.71 -43.14 13.43
N ASP A 549 -18.24 -42.04 14.01
CA ASP A 549 -19.11 -40.95 14.43
C ASP A 549 -19.92 -40.39 13.24
N PRO A 550 -21.24 -40.18 13.37
CA PRO A 550 -22.12 -39.75 12.27
C PRO A 550 -22.19 -38.23 12.09
N THR A 551 -21.62 -37.44 13.00
CA THR A 551 -21.76 -35.97 13.03
C THR A 551 -20.68 -35.22 12.24
N GLN A 552 -19.75 -35.96 11.63
CA GLN A 552 -18.65 -35.37 10.88
C GLN A 552 -19.15 -34.73 9.59
N LYS A 553 -18.85 -33.44 9.42
CA LYS A 553 -19.14 -32.68 8.20
C LYS A 553 -17.94 -32.76 7.25
N ASP A 554 -18.19 -32.57 5.95
CA ASP A 554 -17.15 -32.62 4.92
C ASP A 554 -16.38 -33.95 4.90
N VAL A 555 -17.11 -35.07 4.93
CA VAL A 555 -16.59 -36.42 4.74
C VAL A 555 -17.37 -37.07 3.59
N ARG A 556 -16.64 -37.53 2.56
CA ARG A 556 -17.17 -38.19 1.38
C ARG A 556 -17.21 -39.71 1.56
N ASN A 557 -16.08 -40.29 1.97
CA ASN A 557 -15.92 -41.72 2.16
C ASN A 557 -15.14 -42.01 3.45
N VAL A 558 -15.21 -43.26 3.91
CA VAL A 558 -14.32 -43.82 4.93
C VAL A 558 -13.37 -44.80 4.27
N TRP A 559 -12.07 -44.55 4.40
CA TRP A 559 -11.04 -45.52 4.05
C TRP A 559 -10.92 -46.56 5.15
N VAL A 560 -11.21 -47.82 4.83
CA VAL A 560 -11.13 -48.95 5.77
C VAL A 560 -10.03 -49.91 5.37
N GLN A 561 -9.20 -50.29 6.34
CA GLN A 561 -8.21 -51.37 6.19
C GLN A 561 -8.44 -52.44 7.24
N VAL A 562 -8.29 -53.70 6.85
CA VAL A 562 -8.30 -54.88 7.75
C VAL A 562 -7.06 -55.71 7.51
N ARG A 563 -6.40 -56.13 8.59
CA ARG A 563 -5.24 -57.05 8.55
C ARG A 563 -5.45 -58.26 9.44
N LEU A 564 -4.75 -59.35 9.14
CA LEU A 564 -4.67 -60.53 10.02
C LEU A 564 -3.90 -60.16 11.30
N ALA A 565 -4.48 -60.41 12.48
CA ALA A 565 -3.82 -60.05 13.74
C ALA A 565 -2.49 -60.79 13.95
N ALA A 566 -2.38 -62.02 13.44
CA ALA A 566 -1.19 -62.86 13.62
C ALA A 566 0.01 -62.50 12.71
N THR A 567 -0.25 -62.02 11.48
CA THR A 567 0.80 -61.76 10.48
C THR A 567 0.93 -60.29 10.08
N ALA A 568 -0.03 -59.45 10.47
CA ALA A 568 -0.19 -58.06 10.04
C ALA A 568 -0.39 -57.87 8.52
N ASP A 569 -0.67 -58.94 7.77
CA ASP A 569 -0.98 -58.85 6.34
C ASP A 569 -2.34 -58.19 6.12
N VAL A 570 -2.39 -57.13 5.30
CA VAL A 570 -3.62 -56.45 4.93
C VAL A 570 -4.42 -57.34 3.97
N VAL A 571 -5.61 -57.75 4.40
CA VAL A 571 -6.52 -58.63 3.65
C VAL A 571 -7.71 -57.90 3.04
N PHE A 572 -7.94 -56.65 3.48
CA PHE A 572 -8.96 -55.76 2.92
C PHE A 572 -8.46 -54.32 3.00
N ASP A 573 -8.56 -53.61 1.89
CA ASP A 573 -8.17 -52.20 1.78
C ASP A 573 -9.12 -51.51 0.79
N SER A 574 -9.97 -50.61 1.28
CA SER A 574 -10.96 -49.94 0.44
C SER A 574 -11.24 -48.51 0.89
N GLN A 575 -11.21 -47.61 -0.09
CA GLN A 575 -11.64 -46.21 0.02
C GLN A 575 -13.11 -45.99 -0.39
N GLN A 576 -13.81 -47.05 -0.80
CA GLN A 576 -15.09 -46.95 -1.48
C GLN A 576 -16.30 -46.96 -0.54
N THR A 577 -16.09 -46.91 0.78
CA THR A 577 -17.18 -46.91 1.77
C THR A 577 -17.80 -45.51 1.87
N PRO A 578 -19.02 -45.25 1.35
CA PRO A 578 -19.59 -43.91 1.37
C PRO A 578 -19.97 -43.51 2.80
N TYR A 579 -19.64 -42.28 3.21
CA TYR A 579 -20.01 -41.77 4.52
C TYR A 579 -21.49 -41.33 4.52
N ALA A 580 -22.39 -42.29 4.77
CA ALA A 580 -23.84 -42.11 4.73
C ALA A 580 -24.54 -42.94 5.82
N GLU A 581 -25.78 -42.58 6.16
CA GLU A 581 -26.62 -43.34 7.12
C GLU A 581 -26.72 -44.81 6.68
N PRO A 582 -26.50 -45.78 7.59
CA PRO A 582 -26.47 -45.68 9.05
C PRO A 582 -25.11 -45.37 9.68
N PHE A 583 -24.11 -44.93 8.91
CA PHE A 583 -22.72 -44.71 9.37
C PHE A 583 -22.07 -45.96 9.97
N ALA A 584 -22.56 -47.11 9.51
CA ALA A 584 -22.11 -48.44 9.88
C ALA A 584 -22.19 -49.33 8.64
N TRP A 585 -21.14 -50.11 8.39
CA TRP A 585 -20.98 -50.86 7.15
C TRP A 585 -20.51 -52.28 7.45
N LEU A 586 -21.19 -53.25 6.84
CA LEU A 586 -20.73 -54.63 6.75
C LEU A 586 -19.72 -54.74 5.61
N LEU A 587 -18.51 -55.17 5.92
CA LEU A 587 -17.45 -55.27 4.93
C LEU A 587 -17.68 -56.47 4.00
N ASN A 588 -17.71 -56.23 2.70
CA ASN A 588 -17.86 -57.32 1.73
C ASN A 588 -16.48 -57.82 1.28
N ALA A 589 -15.96 -58.82 1.99
CA ALA A 589 -14.70 -59.49 1.67
C ALA A 589 -14.73 -60.96 2.14
N ASN A 590 -13.75 -61.76 1.69
CA ASN A 590 -13.62 -63.15 2.10
C ASN A 590 -12.86 -63.26 3.43
N PHE A 591 -13.57 -63.13 4.54
CA PHE A 591 -13.01 -63.38 5.87
C PHE A 591 -13.15 -64.86 6.26
N LYS A 592 -12.19 -65.39 7.02
CA LYS A 592 -12.26 -66.75 7.58
C LYS A 592 -13.10 -66.73 8.85
N GLY A 593 -13.84 -67.79 9.14
CA GLY A 593 -14.55 -67.93 10.42
C GLY A 593 -13.59 -68.16 11.58
N GLY A 594 -13.97 -67.70 12.78
CA GLY A 594 -13.19 -67.92 14.02
C GLY A 594 -11.75 -67.38 13.98
N THR A 595 -11.50 -66.29 13.23
CA THR A 595 -10.15 -65.76 12.98
C THR A 595 -10.01 -64.34 13.52
N ASP A 596 -8.86 -64.04 14.14
CA ASP A 596 -8.54 -62.71 14.68
C ASP A 596 -8.01 -61.76 13.60
N TYR A 597 -8.65 -60.60 13.50
CA TYR A 597 -8.28 -59.50 12.62
C TYR A 597 -8.13 -58.20 13.42
N GLU A 598 -7.50 -57.21 12.80
CA GLU A 598 -7.53 -55.82 13.27
C GLU A 598 -8.00 -54.93 12.14
N ALA A 599 -8.83 -53.93 12.44
CA ALA A 599 -9.31 -52.96 11.44
C ALA A 599 -9.11 -51.52 11.90
N ARG A 600 -8.79 -50.64 10.94
CA ARG A 600 -8.67 -49.19 11.14
C ARG A 600 -9.39 -48.42 10.05
N GLY A 601 -9.77 -47.19 10.37
CA GLY A 601 -10.49 -46.29 9.49
C GLY A 601 -9.80 -44.94 9.34
N ARG A 602 -9.99 -44.26 8.21
CA ARG A 602 -9.60 -42.85 7.99
C ARG A 602 -10.68 -42.11 7.19
N PHE A 603 -11.02 -40.88 7.57
CA PHE A 603 -11.96 -40.07 6.79
C PHE A 603 -11.36 -39.59 5.48
N ILE A 604 -12.14 -39.60 4.40
CA ILE A 604 -11.81 -39.00 3.11
C ILE A 604 -12.75 -37.80 2.92
N PRO A 605 -12.25 -36.55 3.06
CA PRO A 605 -13.07 -35.35 2.92
C PRO A 605 -13.48 -35.04 1.47
N PHE A 606 -14.44 -34.12 1.28
CA PHE A 606 -14.67 -33.48 -0.03
C PHE A 606 -13.63 -32.40 -0.29
N SER A 607 -13.18 -31.72 0.77
CA SER A 607 -12.02 -30.82 0.74
C SER A 607 -10.68 -31.59 0.71
N GLY A 608 -9.58 -30.90 0.42
CA GLY A 608 -8.21 -31.43 0.55
C GLY A 608 -7.67 -31.47 1.99
N ARG A 609 -8.53 -31.45 3.01
CA ARG A 609 -8.10 -31.41 4.43
C ARG A 609 -7.39 -32.69 4.84
N ALA A 610 -6.30 -32.56 5.62
CA ALA A 610 -5.60 -33.70 6.21
C ALA A 610 -6.44 -34.39 7.30
N THR A 611 -6.49 -35.71 7.25
CA THR A 611 -7.16 -36.59 8.24
C THR A 611 -6.19 -37.66 8.72
N ASP A 612 -6.35 -38.15 9.95
CA ASP A 612 -5.53 -39.23 10.51
C ASP A 612 -6.24 -40.58 10.46
N TRP A 613 -5.45 -41.66 10.51
CA TRP A 613 -5.95 -43.00 10.74
C TRP A 613 -6.40 -43.17 12.20
N SER A 614 -7.41 -44.00 12.44
CA SER A 614 -7.68 -44.53 13.77
C SER A 614 -6.58 -45.48 14.22
N ASP A 615 -6.61 -45.81 15.51
CA ASP A 615 -5.93 -47.00 16.02
C ASP A 615 -6.46 -48.26 15.31
N TRP A 616 -5.63 -49.30 15.29
CA TRP A 616 -6.05 -50.63 14.91
C TRP A 616 -6.88 -51.22 16.04
N LEU A 617 -8.15 -51.53 15.77
CA LEU A 617 -9.04 -52.16 16.73
C LEU A 617 -9.19 -53.66 16.42
N PRO A 618 -9.09 -54.56 17.43
CA PRO A 618 -9.16 -56.00 17.22
C PRO A 618 -10.61 -56.49 17.02
N VAL A 619 -10.79 -57.54 16.23
CA VAL A 619 -12.07 -58.23 16.01
C VAL A 619 -11.87 -59.70 15.67
N THR A 620 -12.62 -60.59 16.30
CA THR A 620 -12.64 -62.03 15.97
C THR A 620 -13.90 -62.34 15.18
N THR A 621 -13.75 -62.79 13.93
CA THR A 621 -14.90 -63.13 13.09
C THR A 621 -15.68 -64.34 13.66
N PRO A 622 -17.02 -64.36 13.57
CA PRO A 622 -17.81 -65.51 14.00
C PRO A 622 -17.45 -66.78 13.25
N ASP A 623 -17.55 -67.94 13.90
CA ASP A 623 -17.44 -69.22 13.21
C ASP A 623 -18.81 -69.59 12.62
N VAL A 624 -18.91 -69.59 11.29
CA VAL A 624 -20.16 -69.86 10.56
C VAL A 624 -20.01 -71.21 9.86
N ALA A 625 -20.62 -72.25 10.43
CA ALA A 625 -20.63 -73.59 9.85
C ALA A 625 -21.61 -73.63 8.66
N THR A 626 -21.12 -73.99 7.48
CA THR A 626 -21.95 -74.29 6.30
C THR A 626 -22.34 -75.76 6.35
N ASP A 627 -23.42 -76.07 7.05
CA ASP A 627 -23.94 -77.43 7.20
C ASP A 627 -25.12 -77.66 6.24
N ASP A 628 -24.92 -77.55 4.92
CA ASP A 628 -25.89 -78.11 3.97
C ASP A 628 -25.35 -78.27 2.52
N LEU A 629 -24.99 -79.50 2.15
CA LEU A 629 -24.83 -79.93 0.76
C LEU A 629 -25.78 -81.10 0.44
N ILE A 630 -26.87 -81.28 1.22
CA ILE A 630 -27.72 -82.47 1.14
C ILE A 630 -29.20 -82.15 0.89
N VAL A 631 -29.66 -80.90 1.05
CA VAL A 631 -31.09 -80.56 0.84
C VAL A 631 -31.43 -80.03 -0.58
N ASP A 632 -30.45 -79.61 -1.38
CA ASP A 632 -30.69 -78.83 -2.61
C ASP A 632 -31.07 -79.61 -3.88
N LEU A 633 -31.25 -80.94 -3.79
CA LEU A 633 -31.71 -81.79 -4.90
C LEU A 633 -33.21 -82.15 -4.82
N GLN A 634 -33.91 -81.78 -3.74
CA GLN A 634 -35.34 -82.05 -3.59
C GLN A 634 -36.22 -80.85 -3.99
N HIS A 635 -35.71 -79.62 -3.97
CA HIS A 635 -36.47 -78.40 -4.32
C HIS A 635 -36.51 -78.11 -5.83
N VAL A 636 -35.47 -78.49 -6.59
CA VAL A 636 -35.42 -78.35 -8.05
C VAL A 636 -36.54 -79.10 -8.79
N LYS A 637 -37.12 -80.15 -8.18
CA LYS A 637 -38.26 -80.89 -8.75
C LYS A 637 -39.60 -80.16 -8.61
N SER A 638 -39.76 -79.34 -7.58
CA SER A 638 -41.00 -78.62 -7.26
C SER A 638 -41.10 -77.30 -8.01
N ASP A 639 -39.96 -76.61 -8.19
CA ASP A 639 -39.89 -75.30 -8.82
C ASP A 639 -40.07 -75.35 -10.34
N ILE A 640 -39.64 -76.44 -11.00
CA ILE A 640 -39.88 -76.65 -12.44
C ILE A 640 -41.38 -76.87 -12.73
N LEU A 641 -42.15 -77.40 -11.77
CA LEU A 641 -43.57 -77.69 -11.95
C LEU A 641 -44.49 -76.48 -11.67
N ASN A 642 -44.06 -75.56 -10.79
CA ASN A 642 -44.79 -74.32 -10.48
C ASN A 642 -44.52 -73.21 -11.51
N ARG A 643 -43.28 -73.12 -12.03
CA ARG A 643 -42.93 -72.13 -13.07
C ARG A 643 -43.69 -72.33 -14.39
N PHE A 644 -44.12 -73.56 -14.71
CA PHE A 644 -44.94 -73.85 -15.88
C PHE A 644 -46.43 -73.46 -15.73
N LYS A 645 -46.92 -73.27 -14.50
CA LYS A 645 -48.30 -72.84 -14.21
C LYS A 645 -48.43 -71.31 -14.14
N GLU A 646 -47.39 -70.61 -13.69
CA GLU A 646 -47.37 -69.14 -13.61
C GLU A 646 -47.16 -68.48 -14.98
N LEU A 647 -46.43 -69.11 -15.90
CA LEU A 647 -46.24 -68.61 -17.28
C LEU A 647 -47.52 -68.60 -18.13
N GLN A 648 -48.60 -69.26 -17.68
CA GLN A 648 -49.91 -69.29 -18.36
C GLN A 648 -50.87 -68.24 -17.81
N ALA A 649 -50.62 -67.70 -16.61
CA ALA A 649 -51.40 -66.61 -16.01
C ALA A 649 -50.84 -65.23 -16.39
N ASP A 650 -49.53 -65.13 -16.65
CA ASP A 650 -48.84 -63.88 -17.04
C ASP A 650 -49.14 -63.41 -18.48
N LEU A 651 -49.74 -64.26 -19.32
CA LEU A 651 -50.14 -63.96 -20.70
C LEU A 651 -51.56 -63.37 -20.83
N ASP A 652 -52.40 -63.47 -19.79
CA ASP A 652 -53.76 -62.90 -19.79
C ASP A 652 -53.80 -61.49 -19.17
N ASP A 653 -52.88 -61.14 -18.26
CA ASP A 653 -52.81 -59.81 -17.61
C ASP A 653 -52.05 -58.74 -18.44
N THR A 654 -51.26 -59.15 -19.44
CA THR A 654 -50.56 -58.20 -20.32
C THR A 654 -51.48 -57.51 -21.33
N ARG A 655 -52.71 -58.01 -21.54
CA ARG A 655 -53.66 -57.46 -22.53
C ARG A 655 -54.59 -56.38 -21.97
N THR A 656 -54.76 -56.32 -20.66
CA THR A 656 -55.63 -55.34 -19.98
C THR A 656 -54.86 -54.08 -19.55
N LEU A 657 -53.51 -54.15 -19.45
CA LEU A 657 -52.66 -52.99 -19.19
C LEU A 657 -52.38 -52.13 -20.44
N LEU A 658 -52.55 -52.69 -21.64
CA LEU A 658 -52.29 -52.03 -22.94
C LEU A 658 -53.46 -51.16 -23.43
N GLU A 659 -54.69 -51.32 -22.91
CA GLU A 659 -55.84 -50.46 -23.24
C GLU A 659 -56.03 -49.27 -22.28
N GLN A 660 -55.44 -49.30 -21.08
CA GLN A 660 -55.43 -48.15 -20.16
C GLN A 660 -54.30 -47.13 -20.42
N LEU A 661 -53.33 -47.47 -21.28
CA LEU A 661 -52.26 -46.55 -21.70
C LEU A 661 -52.59 -45.70 -22.94
N THR A 662 -53.77 -45.88 -23.56
CA THR A 662 -54.11 -45.29 -24.88
C THR A 662 -55.19 -44.20 -24.85
N THR A 663 -55.53 -43.64 -23.68
CA THR A 663 -56.40 -42.45 -23.61
C THR A 663 -55.80 -41.39 -22.69
N GLY A 664 -54.82 -40.63 -23.20
CA GLY A 664 -54.26 -39.48 -22.47
C GLY A 664 -52.92 -38.91 -22.93
N LYS A 665 -52.25 -39.44 -23.97
CA LYS A 665 -51.09 -38.78 -24.59
C LYS A 665 -51.32 -38.56 -26.08
N GLN A 666 -51.96 -37.44 -26.40
CA GLN A 666 -51.89 -36.84 -27.73
C GLN A 666 -50.83 -35.72 -27.70
N MET A 667 -49.76 -35.95 -28.49
CA MET A 667 -48.89 -34.99 -29.20
C MET A 667 -48.60 -33.63 -28.55
N THR A 668 -47.36 -33.50 -28.02
CA THR A 668 -46.33 -32.56 -28.53
C THR A 668 -44.95 -33.19 -28.22
N ASP A 669 -43.91 -32.98 -29.04
CA ASP A 669 -42.50 -33.40 -28.83
C ASP A 669 -41.88 -32.77 -27.56
N VAL A 670 -42.43 -33.11 -26.39
CA VAL A 670 -42.01 -32.59 -25.08
C VAL A 670 -42.09 -33.72 -24.06
N VAL A 671 -40.95 -34.07 -23.44
CA VAL A 671 -40.92 -34.92 -22.24
C VAL A 671 -41.17 -34.04 -21.03
N PHE A 672 -42.37 -34.13 -20.46
CA PHE A 672 -42.79 -33.36 -19.27
C PHE A 672 -42.98 -34.31 -18.08
N SER A 673 -42.36 -34.00 -16.93
CA SER A 673 -42.55 -34.70 -15.65
C SER A 673 -42.76 -33.68 -14.54
N GLN A 674 -43.79 -33.88 -13.72
CA GLN A 674 -44.15 -33.00 -12.60
C GLN A 674 -44.41 -33.82 -11.34
N ASP A 675 -43.84 -33.39 -10.21
CA ASP A 675 -44.06 -33.96 -8.88
C ASP A 675 -44.26 -32.83 -7.86
N GLY A 676 -44.94 -33.09 -6.75
CA GLY A 676 -45.19 -32.05 -5.75
C GLY A 676 -45.98 -32.50 -4.53
N ARG A 677 -45.88 -31.71 -3.46
CA ARG A 677 -46.61 -31.90 -2.21
C ARG A 677 -47.27 -30.62 -1.76
N LYS A 678 -48.48 -30.74 -1.18
CA LYS A 678 -49.27 -29.62 -0.68
C LYS A 678 -49.82 -29.94 0.70
N LEU A 679 -49.70 -28.98 1.62
CA LEU A 679 -50.27 -29.03 2.96
C LEU A 679 -51.14 -27.78 3.16
N THR A 680 -52.40 -27.95 3.55
CA THR A 680 -53.33 -26.84 3.79
C THR A 680 -54.04 -27.03 5.13
N SER A 681 -54.10 -25.97 5.94
CA SER A 681 -54.92 -25.88 7.15
C SER A 681 -55.93 -24.74 6.99
N GLN A 682 -57.19 -24.95 7.38
CA GLN A 682 -58.26 -23.96 7.21
C GLN A 682 -59.19 -23.91 8.43
N LEU A 683 -59.58 -22.70 8.85
CA LEU A 683 -60.58 -22.43 9.87
C LEU A 683 -61.32 -21.13 9.54
N ASP A 684 -62.63 -21.18 9.28
CA ASP A 684 -63.45 -20.05 8.81
C ASP A 684 -62.82 -19.32 7.59
N GLN A 685 -62.47 -18.04 7.74
CA GLN A 685 -61.82 -17.19 6.72
C GLN A 685 -60.28 -17.20 6.82
N ALA A 686 -59.70 -18.06 7.67
CA ALA A 686 -58.25 -18.22 7.80
C ALA A 686 -57.78 -19.46 7.05
N SER A 687 -56.70 -19.34 6.28
CA SER A 687 -56.04 -20.47 5.62
C SER A 687 -54.53 -20.35 5.68
N ALA A 688 -53.81 -21.46 5.79
CA ALA A 688 -52.37 -21.53 5.65
C ALA A 688 -52.02 -22.69 4.72
N THR A 689 -51.21 -22.42 3.70
CA THR A 689 -50.84 -23.38 2.66
C THR A 689 -49.32 -23.41 2.48
N PHE A 690 -48.76 -24.61 2.45
CA PHE A 690 -47.43 -24.89 1.91
C PHE A 690 -47.61 -25.71 0.62
N SER A 691 -46.90 -25.37 -0.45
CA SER A 691 -46.90 -26.10 -1.70
C SER A 691 -45.50 -26.15 -2.29
N GLU A 692 -45.06 -27.33 -2.70
CA GLU A 692 -43.80 -27.53 -3.43
C GLU A 692 -44.12 -28.25 -4.73
N GLN A 693 -43.62 -27.71 -5.85
CA GLN A 693 -43.81 -28.24 -7.19
C GLN A 693 -42.44 -28.34 -7.88
N ILE A 694 -42.15 -29.49 -8.48
CA ILE A 694 -40.98 -29.73 -9.31
C ILE A 694 -41.48 -30.09 -10.70
N ALA A 695 -40.94 -29.44 -11.72
CA ALA A 695 -41.24 -29.72 -13.12
C ALA A 695 -39.95 -29.87 -13.93
N THR A 696 -39.92 -30.85 -14.83
CA THR A 696 -38.87 -30.98 -15.85
C THR A 696 -39.51 -31.09 -17.22
N VAL A 697 -38.94 -30.38 -18.19
CA VAL A 697 -39.47 -30.23 -19.55
C VAL A 697 -38.31 -30.34 -20.52
N VAL A 698 -38.38 -31.24 -21.50
CA VAL A 698 -37.35 -31.38 -22.55
C VAL A 698 -38.00 -31.43 -23.92
N ASP A 699 -37.58 -30.59 -24.84
CA ASP A 699 -37.98 -30.56 -26.26
C ASP A 699 -36.77 -30.54 -27.21
N GLU A 700 -36.97 -30.33 -28.51
CA GLU A 700 -35.89 -30.37 -29.53
C GLU A 700 -34.83 -29.27 -29.37
N VAL A 701 -35.16 -28.15 -28.73
CA VAL A 701 -34.30 -26.95 -28.65
C VAL A 701 -34.07 -26.46 -27.23
N SER A 702 -34.71 -27.05 -26.22
CA SER A 702 -34.61 -26.65 -24.83
C SER A 702 -34.74 -27.80 -23.84
N ALA A 703 -34.02 -27.71 -22.72
CA ALA A 703 -34.19 -28.56 -21.55
C ALA A 703 -34.33 -27.68 -20.31
N VAL A 704 -35.42 -27.83 -19.55
CA VAL A 704 -35.76 -27.00 -18.40
C VAL A 704 -36.02 -27.89 -17.18
N ALA A 705 -35.47 -27.50 -16.04
CA ALA A 705 -35.81 -28.03 -14.72
C ALA A 705 -36.19 -26.85 -13.81
N GLU A 706 -37.32 -26.95 -13.12
CA GLU A 706 -37.87 -25.90 -12.26
C GLU A 706 -38.36 -26.50 -10.93
N GLN A 707 -38.07 -25.82 -9.82
CA GLN A 707 -38.65 -26.09 -8.52
C GLN A 707 -39.24 -24.79 -7.97
N THR A 708 -40.52 -24.84 -7.59
CA THR A 708 -41.25 -23.72 -6.98
C THR A 708 -41.76 -24.15 -5.60
N THR A 709 -41.36 -23.42 -4.57
CA THR A 709 -41.82 -23.58 -3.19
C THR A 709 -42.62 -22.34 -2.78
N LEU A 710 -43.87 -22.54 -2.38
CA LEU A 710 -44.81 -21.50 -1.95
C LEU A 710 -45.21 -21.75 -0.49
N VAL A 711 -45.12 -20.71 0.33
CA VAL A 711 -45.82 -20.59 1.61
C VAL A 711 -46.83 -19.45 1.50
N SER A 712 -48.07 -19.68 1.92
CA SER A 712 -49.11 -18.65 1.93
C SER A 712 -49.91 -18.72 3.23
N ALA A 713 -50.28 -17.56 3.76
CA ALA A 713 -51.19 -17.41 4.89
C ALA A 713 -52.21 -16.31 4.61
N ASP A 714 -53.49 -16.65 4.74
CA ASP A 714 -54.64 -15.77 4.54
C ASP A 714 -55.46 -15.66 5.82
N LEU A 715 -55.87 -14.44 6.18
CA LEU A 715 -56.78 -14.16 7.29
C LEU A 715 -57.55 -12.86 7.03
N ASN A 716 -58.87 -12.95 6.84
CA ASN A 716 -59.78 -11.79 6.76
C ASN A 716 -59.27 -10.69 5.79
N ASP A 717 -59.09 -11.04 4.51
CA ASP A 717 -58.57 -10.18 3.43
C ASP A 717 -57.10 -9.72 3.57
N ARG A 718 -56.35 -10.24 4.56
CA ARG A 718 -54.90 -10.07 4.66
C ARG A 718 -54.22 -11.34 4.19
N PHE A 719 -53.23 -11.20 3.32
CA PHE A 719 -52.46 -12.33 2.82
C PHE A 719 -50.96 -12.05 2.92
N ALA A 720 -50.19 -13.11 3.13
CA ALA A 720 -48.74 -13.09 3.06
C ALA A 720 -48.27 -14.36 2.34
N GLU A 721 -47.55 -14.16 1.24
CA GLU A 721 -47.01 -15.19 0.37
C GLU A 721 -45.49 -15.07 0.33
N GLY A 722 -44.81 -16.21 0.39
CA GLY A 722 -43.39 -16.34 0.11
C GLY A 722 -43.19 -17.42 -0.95
N LEU A 723 -42.55 -17.06 -2.04
CA LEU A 723 -42.25 -17.92 -3.16
C LEU A 723 -40.74 -17.99 -3.37
N ILE A 724 -40.21 -19.20 -3.46
CA ILE A 724 -38.84 -19.48 -3.88
C ILE A 724 -38.94 -20.32 -5.15
N GLU A 725 -38.32 -19.83 -6.21
CA GLU A 725 -38.26 -20.51 -7.50
C GLU A 725 -36.79 -20.71 -7.88
N PHE A 726 -36.45 -21.93 -8.28
CA PHE A 726 -35.16 -22.23 -8.91
C PHE A 726 -35.41 -22.90 -10.25
N ARG A 727 -34.94 -22.23 -11.32
CA ARG A 727 -35.09 -22.67 -12.70
C ARG A 727 -33.73 -22.80 -13.35
N ALA A 728 -33.46 -23.92 -14.00
CA ALA A 728 -32.33 -24.12 -14.89
C ALA A 728 -32.86 -24.47 -16.29
N ALA A 729 -32.35 -23.81 -17.31
CA ALA A 729 -32.72 -24.02 -18.70
C ALA A 729 -31.46 -24.08 -19.59
N ALA A 730 -31.40 -25.04 -20.49
CA ALA A 730 -30.45 -25.06 -21.59
C ALA A 730 -31.17 -24.56 -22.84
N ASP A 731 -31.26 -23.23 -23.01
CA ASP A 731 -31.80 -22.58 -24.21
C ASP A 731 -30.69 -21.75 -24.89
N GLN A 732 -30.71 -21.62 -26.23
CA GLN A 732 -29.68 -20.84 -26.96
C GLN A 732 -29.95 -19.32 -26.91
N THR A 733 -31.02 -18.89 -26.24
CA THR A 733 -31.50 -17.51 -26.17
C THR A 733 -32.44 -17.35 -24.98
N GLY A 734 -31.94 -16.79 -23.87
CA GLY A 734 -32.74 -16.66 -22.66
C GLY A 734 -31.94 -16.59 -21.37
N VAL A 735 -32.61 -16.97 -20.28
CA VAL A 735 -32.05 -17.08 -18.93
C VAL A 735 -31.76 -18.55 -18.68
N ASP A 736 -30.46 -18.89 -18.69
CA ASP A 736 -29.94 -20.25 -18.56
C ASP A 736 -30.12 -20.80 -17.13
N ALA A 737 -30.07 -19.92 -16.12
CA ALA A 737 -30.36 -20.29 -14.74
C ALA A 737 -30.90 -19.08 -13.97
N ARG A 738 -31.90 -19.29 -13.12
CA ARG A 738 -32.42 -18.26 -12.21
C ARG A 738 -32.79 -18.86 -10.85
N PHE A 739 -32.37 -18.18 -9.80
CA PHE A 739 -32.86 -18.37 -8.44
C PHE A 739 -33.61 -17.10 -8.03
N SER A 740 -34.91 -17.19 -7.74
CA SER A 740 -35.76 -16.08 -7.33
C SER A 740 -36.37 -16.34 -5.95
N VAL A 741 -36.39 -15.28 -5.13
CA VAL A 741 -37.13 -15.22 -3.87
C VAL A 741 -38.07 -14.04 -3.97
N VAL A 742 -39.37 -14.26 -3.83
CA VAL A 742 -40.40 -13.21 -3.90
C VAL A 742 -41.28 -13.32 -2.67
N LEU A 743 -41.49 -12.21 -2.00
CA LEU A 743 -42.42 -12.05 -0.90
C LEU A 743 -43.50 -11.07 -1.34
N ARG A 744 -44.75 -11.45 -1.14
CA ARG A 744 -45.91 -10.59 -1.42
C ARG A 744 -46.78 -10.55 -0.18
N ALA A 745 -47.13 -9.37 0.29
CA ALA A 745 -48.06 -9.22 1.40
C ALA A 745 -48.97 -8.01 1.18
N GLY A 746 -50.23 -8.13 1.59
CA GLY A 746 -51.21 -7.09 1.33
C GLY A 746 -52.46 -7.22 2.18
N SER A 747 -53.29 -6.17 2.10
CA SER A 747 -54.65 -6.18 2.63
C SER A 747 -55.58 -5.73 1.51
N SER A 748 -56.60 -6.53 1.18
CA SER A 748 -57.49 -6.31 0.03
C SER A 748 -56.74 -6.31 -1.32
N SER A 749 -57.13 -5.47 -2.30
CA SER A 749 -56.59 -5.48 -3.67
C SER A 749 -55.21 -4.82 -3.86
N ALA A 750 -54.61 -4.27 -2.80
CA ALA A 750 -53.28 -3.65 -2.83
C ALA A 750 -52.27 -4.51 -2.06
N PHE A 751 -51.14 -4.80 -2.69
CA PHE A 751 -50.05 -5.57 -2.10
C PHE A 751 -48.70 -4.90 -2.33
N VAL A 752 -47.76 -5.17 -1.45
CA VAL A 752 -46.35 -4.84 -1.62
C VAL A 752 -45.63 -6.11 -2.03
N GLU A 753 -44.74 -6.00 -3.01
CA GLU A 753 -43.87 -7.07 -3.46
C GLU A 753 -42.43 -6.70 -3.13
N SER A 754 -41.69 -7.64 -2.57
CA SER A 754 -40.24 -7.53 -2.38
C SER A 754 -39.61 -8.83 -2.83
N GLY A 755 -38.39 -8.79 -3.35
CA GLY A 755 -37.74 -9.99 -3.83
C GLY A 755 -36.35 -9.77 -4.32
N MET A 756 -35.71 -10.86 -4.69
CA MET A 756 -34.42 -10.85 -5.36
C MET A 756 -34.32 -12.00 -6.33
N PHE A 757 -33.48 -11.84 -7.35
CA PHE A 757 -33.08 -12.96 -8.18
C PHE A 757 -31.61 -12.89 -8.58
N LEU A 758 -31.00 -14.07 -8.66
CA LEU A 758 -29.71 -14.29 -9.31
C LEU A 758 -29.98 -15.02 -10.62
N GLU A 759 -29.42 -14.53 -11.72
CA GLU A 759 -29.58 -15.17 -13.02
C GLU A 759 -28.27 -15.25 -13.81
N ILE A 760 -28.15 -16.30 -14.61
CA ILE A 760 -27.22 -16.40 -15.73
C ILE A 760 -28.05 -16.27 -17.00
N TYR A 761 -27.70 -15.33 -17.87
CA TYR A 761 -28.42 -15.08 -19.11
C TYR A 761 -27.45 -14.90 -20.27
N THR A 762 -27.87 -15.31 -21.46
CA THR A 762 -27.07 -15.18 -22.67
C THR A 762 -27.49 -13.94 -23.45
N GLN A 763 -26.56 -13.00 -23.66
CA GLN A 763 -26.79 -11.80 -24.48
C GLN A 763 -25.68 -11.66 -25.52
N GLY A 764 -26.03 -11.78 -26.80
CA GLY A 764 -25.07 -11.71 -27.90
C GLY A 764 -24.08 -12.88 -27.91
N GLY A 765 -24.49 -14.08 -27.48
CA GLY A 765 -23.65 -15.28 -27.44
C GLY A 765 -22.66 -15.34 -26.27
N VAL A 766 -22.72 -14.38 -25.34
CA VAL A 766 -21.90 -14.35 -24.12
C VAL A 766 -22.79 -14.52 -22.91
N GLN A 767 -22.45 -15.47 -22.05
CA GLN A 767 -23.11 -15.66 -20.75
C GLN A 767 -22.73 -14.52 -19.80
N LYS A 768 -23.73 -13.97 -19.12
CA LYS A 768 -23.59 -12.90 -18.14
C LYS A 768 -24.35 -13.26 -16.88
N SER A 769 -23.84 -12.84 -15.73
CA SER A 769 -24.52 -12.96 -14.45
C SER A 769 -25.20 -11.65 -14.05
N ARG A 770 -26.37 -11.72 -13.40
CA ARG A 770 -27.03 -10.56 -12.78
C ARG A 770 -27.61 -10.94 -11.43
N PHE A 771 -27.45 -10.03 -10.47
CA PHE A 771 -28.19 -10.02 -9.21
C PHE A 771 -29.09 -8.79 -9.19
N SER A 772 -30.39 -9.00 -8.99
CA SER A 772 -31.39 -7.93 -8.95
C SER A 772 -32.16 -7.99 -7.64
N VAL A 773 -32.41 -6.84 -7.03
CA VAL A 773 -33.18 -6.72 -5.80
C VAL A 773 -34.36 -5.77 -6.06
N LEU A 774 -35.56 -6.22 -5.74
CA LEU A 774 -36.79 -5.44 -5.72
C LEU A 774 -37.16 -5.17 -4.26
N ALA A 775 -36.97 -3.95 -3.80
CA ALA A 775 -37.38 -3.51 -2.47
C ALA A 775 -37.58 -1.99 -2.46
N ASP A 776 -38.55 -1.51 -1.67
CA ASP A 776 -38.71 -0.07 -1.40
C ASP A 776 -37.47 0.51 -0.69
N GLN A 777 -36.84 -0.31 0.15
CA GLN A 777 -35.58 -0.01 0.84
C GLN A 777 -34.69 -1.26 0.89
N PHE A 778 -33.49 -1.18 0.34
CA PHE A 778 -32.43 -2.20 0.51
C PHE A 778 -31.40 -1.70 1.51
N THR A 779 -31.19 -2.42 2.62
CA THR A 779 -30.22 -2.04 3.65
C THR A 779 -29.26 -3.18 3.97
N VAL A 780 -28.00 -2.83 4.21
CA VAL A 780 -27.02 -3.73 4.85
C VAL A 780 -26.93 -3.31 6.31
N LEU A 781 -27.25 -4.21 7.24
CA LEU A 781 -27.23 -3.95 8.68
C LEU A 781 -25.86 -4.29 9.27
N ASN A 782 -25.34 -3.44 10.16
CA ASN A 782 -24.24 -3.79 11.05
C ASN A 782 -24.78 -3.94 12.48
N PRO A 783 -24.88 -5.18 13.03
CA PRO A 783 -25.55 -5.42 14.32
C PRO A 783 -24.75 -5.00 15.57
N ASP A 784 -23.53 -4.49 15.45
CA ASP A 784 -22.60 -4.25 16.58
C ASP A 784 -22.87 -3.00 17.45
N ALA A 785 -24.07 -2.44 17.44
CA ALA A 785 -24.46 -1.40 18.41
C ALA A 785 -25.95 -1.42 18.74
N ILE A 786 -26.28 -1.92 19.92
CA ILE A 786 -27.62 -1.83 20.52
C ILE A 786 -27.94 -0.34 20.76
N GLY A 787 -28.78 0.27 19.92
CA GLY A 787 -29.37 1.59 20.18
C GLY A 787 -29.52 2.53 18.98
N THR A 788 -28.74 2.33 17.92
CA THR A 788 -28.88 3.07 16.64
C THR A 788 -28.52 2.12 15.52
N ALA A 789 -29.47 1.70 14.70
CA ALA A 789 -29.20 0.89 13.52
C ALA A 789 -28.21 1.64 12.61
N TYR A 790 -26.95 1.22 12.63
CA TYR A 790 -25.94 1.73 11.71
C TYR A 790 -26.23 1.09 10.36
N LEU A 791 -26.65 1.91 9.39
CA LEU A 791 -26.97 1.50 8.03
C LEU A 791 -25.83 1.92 7.09
N PRO A 792 -24.73 1.14 6.98
CA PRO A 792 -23.59 1.48 6.13
C PRO A 792 -23.96 1.66 4.65
N LEU A 793 -25.01 0.96 4.19
CA LEU A 793 -25.53 1.03 2.83
C LEU A 793 -27.06 0.99 2.86
N VAL A 794 -27.69 2.00 2.24
CA VAL A 794 -29.15 2.08 2.05
C VAL A 794 -29.45 2.51 0.62
N PHE A 795 -30.29 1.78 -0.10
CA PHE A 795 -30.91 2.26 -1.33
C PHE A 795 -32.40 2.49 -1.06
N GLU A 796 -32.84 3.75 -1.13
CA GLU A 796 -34.24 4.14 -0.88
C GLU A 796 -34.65 5.35 -1.71
N GLY A 797 -35.91 5.40 -2.17
CA GLY A 797 -36.41 6.51 -2.97
C GLY A 797 -35.62 6.76 -4.27
N GLY A 798 -34.99 5.72 -4.82
CA GLY A 798 -34.14 5.79 -6.01
C GLY A 798 -32.72 6.34 -5.78
N VAL A 799 -32.30 6.50 -4.52
CA VAL A 799 -30.99 7.07 -4.15
C VAL A 799 -30.19 6.08 -3.31
N LEU A 800 -28.94 5.82 -3.73
CA LEU A 800 -27.95 5.13 -2.91
C LEU A 800 -27.38 6.08 -1.87
N LYS A 801 -27.48 5.71 -0.60
CA LYS A 801 -26.92 6.41 0.56
C LYS A 801 -25.88 5.52 1.22
N LEU A 802 -24.68 6.07 1.43
CA LEU A 802 -23.55 5.39 2.04
C LEU A 802 -22.98 6.25 3.17
N GLN A 803 -22.52 5.62 4.26
CA GLN A 803 -21.91 6.30 5.40
C GLN A 803 -20.48 5.79 5.68
N ASN A 804 -19.59 6.69 6.13
CA ASN A 804 -18.18 6.41 6.45
C ASN A 804 -17.41 5.65 5.35
N VAL A 805 -17.69 5.98 4.09
CA VAL A 805 -17.04 5.33 2.94
C VAL A 805 -15.58 5.76 2.87
N LYS A 806 -14.67 4.80 2.88
CA LYS A 806 -13.28 4.99 2.47
C LYS A 806 -13.15 4.53 1.03
N VAL A 807 -12.76 5.43 0.14
CA VAL A 807 -12.63 5.17 -1.29
C VAL A 807 -11.17 5.44 -1.68
N GLU A 808 -10.46 4.43 -2.15
CA GLU A 808 -9.09 4.58 -2.64
C GLU A 808 -9.05 5.26 -4.02
N TRP A 809 -10.03 4.92 -4.88
CA TRP A 809 -10.16 5.50 -6.20
C TRP A 809 -11.63 5.56 -6.64
N ALA A 810 -12.04 6.69 -7.26
CA ALA A 810 -13.34 6.86 -7.87
C ALA A 810 -13.21 7.61 -9.20
N ASP A 811 -13.84 7.08 -10.25
CA ASP A 811 -14.08 7.79 -11.51
C ASP A 811 -15.53 8.26 -11.55
N ILE A 812 -15.72 9.59 -11.51
CA ILE A 812 -17.02 10.22 -11.42
C ILE A 812 -17.17 11.19 -12.59
N VAL A 813 -18.09 10.88 -13.51
CA VAL A 813 -18.37 11.71 -14.68
C VAL A 813 -19.00 13.05 -14.26
N ASN A 814 -19.98 13.03 -13.35
CA ASN A 814 -20.65 14.22 -12.83
C ASN A 814 -20.96 14.05 -11.34
N ALA A 815 -20.58 15.05 -10.52
CA ALA A 815 -20.91 15.09 -9.09
C ALA A 815 -21.61 16.42 -8.76
N LEU A 816 -22.76 16.36 -8.09
CA LEU A 816 -23.37 17.52 -7.42
C LEU A 816 -23.03 17.45 -5.93
N ILE A 817 -22.17 18.35 -5.47
CA ILE A 817 -21.70 18.40 -4.09
C ILE A 817 -22.24 19.68 -3.44
N THR A 818 -23.16 19.55 -2.48
CA THR A 818 -23.69 20.71 -1.73
C THR A 818 -22.66 21.28 -0.76
N SER A 819 -21.92 20.40 -0.08
CA SER A 819 -20.83 20.76 0.83
C SER A 819 -19.85 19.59 0.91
N ALA A 820 -18.55 19.88 0.87
CA ALA A 820 -17.50 18.92 1.16
C ALA A 820 -16.45 19.57 2.06
N GLN A 821 -15.98 18.82 3.06
CA GLN A 821 -14.76 19.15 3.80
C GLN A 821 -13.64 18.33 3.18
N ILE A 822 -12.73 19.00 2.49
CA ILE A 822 -11.60 18.37 1.82
C ILE A 822 -10.34 18.88 2.52
N GLN A 823 -9.59 17.97 3.15
CA GLN A 823 -8.33 18.33 3.80
C GLN A 823 -7.27 18.68 2.75
N ASP A 824 -7.10 17.80 1.76
CA ASP A 824 -6.12 17.94 0.68
C ASP A 824 -6.80 17.52 -0.64
N ALA A 825 -6.66 18.33 -1.70
CA ALA A 825 -7.14 18.00 -3.05
C ALA A 825 -6.09 18.39 -4.10
N ALA A 826 -5.65 17.42 -4.90
CA ALA A 826 -4.84 17.67 -6.09
C ALA A 826 -5.75 17.78 -7.32
N ILE A 827 -5.87 18.98 -7.89
CA ILE A 827 -6.74 19.26 -9.03
C ILE A 827 -5.89 19.66 -10.23
N THR A 828 -5.79 18.78 -11.23
CA THR A 828 -5.03 19.06 -12.47
C THR A 828 -5.70 20.14 -13.32
N SER A 829 -7.03 20.23 -13.30
CA SER A 829 -7.80 21.29 -13.97
C SER A 829 -9.20 21.42 -13.38
N ALA A 830 -9.69 22.64 -13.18
CA ALA A 830 -11.07 22.91 -12.76
C ALA A 830 -11.69 24.07 -13.57
N LYS A 831 -12.97 23.94 -13.89
CA LYS A 831 -13.80 25.04 -14.42
C LYS A 831 -14.71 25.54 -13.30
N ILE A 832 -14.37 26.68 -12.70
CA ILE A 832 -15.12 27.25 -11.58
C ILE A 832 -15.89 28.48 -12.07
N GLY A 833 -17.22 28.45 -12.01
CA GLY A 833 -18.06 29.55 -12.47
C GLY A 833 -17.95 30.81 -11.59
N ASN A 834 -17.90 30.63 -10.28
CA ASN A 834 -17.66 31.69 -9.28
C ASN A 834 -16.72 31.14 -8.20
N LEU A 835 -15.55 31.76 -8.04
CA LEU A 835 -14.58 31.40 -7.00
C LEU A 835 -14.61 32.46 -5.89
N GLN A 836 -14.97 32.07 -4.67
CA GLN A 836 -14.83 32.91 -3.48
C GLN A 836 -13.78 32.27 -2.57
N VAL A 837 -12.63 32.93 -2.43
CA VAL A 837 -11.50 32.48 -1.62
C VAL A 837 -11.16 33.56 -0.59
N GLY A 838 -10.72 33.14 0.60
CA GLY A 838 -10.11 34.06 1.55
C GLY A 838 -8.81 34.61 0.96
N VAL A 839 -8.66 35.92 0.90
CA VAL A 839 -7.54 36.58 0.22
C VAL A 839 -6.22 36.58 1.01
N SER A 840 -6.21 36.05 2.23
CA SER A 840 -5.03 36.08 3.11
C SER A 840 -3.88 35.20 2.63
N ASN A 841 -4.16 34.20 1.78
CA ASN A 841 -3.21 33.16 1.35
C ASN A 841 -3.07 33.07 -0.19
N LEU A 842 -3.53 34.08 -0.94
CA LEU A 842 -3.28 34.15 -2.37
C LEU A 842 -1.91 34.80 -2.61
N ASP A 843 -1.09 34.19 -3.46
CA ASP A 843 0.23 34.71 -3.86
C ASP A 843 0.09 36.03 -4.66
N PHE A 844 1.17 36.81 -4.73
CA PHE A 844 1.22 38.04 -5.51
C PHE A 844 0.96 37.73 -7.01
N ASP A 845 0.25 38.62 -7.72
CA ASP A 845 -0.12 38.54 -9.16
C ASP A 845 -1.30 37.65 -9.59
N VAL A 846 -1.99 36.92 -8.70
CA VAL A 846 -3.05 35.97 -9.14
C VAL A 846 -4.35 36.65 -9.62
N VAL A 847 -4.59 37.93 -9.31
CA VAL A 847 -5.80 38.67 -9.76
C VAL A 847 -5.39 39.91 -10.57
N THR A 848 -5.10 39.72 -11.86
CA THR A 848 -4.76 40.80 -12.79
C THR A 848 -5.96 41.18 -13.66
N THR A 849 -6.47 42.41 -13.54
CA THR A 849 -7.35 42.99 -14.56
C THR A 849 -6.52 43.87 -15.48
N GLN A 850 -6.31 43.45 -16.73
CA GLN A 850 -5.61 44.24 -17.76
C GLN A 850 -6.60 45.05 -18.60
N VAL A 851 -6.39 46.36 -18.73
CA VAL A 851 -7.21 47.24 -19.58
C VAL A 851 -6.31 47.93 -20.60
N ASN A 852 -6.63 47.76 -21.90
CA ASN A 852 -5.91 48.37 -23.02
C ASN A 852 -6.77 49.47 -23.65
N GLN A 853 -6.27 50.71 -23.71
CA GLN A 853 -6.99 51.85 -24.28
C GLN A 853 -6.11 52.61 -25.28
N SER A 854 -6.72 53.14 -26.34
CA SER A 854 -6.02 53.95 -27.36
C SER A 854 -6.80 55.20 -27.71
N TYR A 855 -6.11 56.32 -27.88
CA TYR A 855 -6.68 57.59 -28.35
C TYR A 855 -5.86 58.13 -29.51
N SER A 856 -6.52 58.68 -30.54
CA SER A 856 -5.87 59.50 -31.57
C SER A 856 -6.67 60.76 -31.84
N GLY A 857 -6.05 61.93 -31.77
CA GLY A 857 -6.74 63.18 -32.09
C GLY A 857 -5.90 64.45 -31.91
N SER A 858 -6.54 65.59 -32.15
CA SER A 858 -5.91 66.93 -32.21
C SER A 858 -6.37 67.88 -31.09
N SER A 859 -7.08 67.36 -30.08
CA SER A 859 -7.60 68.14 -28.95
C SER A 859 -7.29 67.48 -27.60
N VAL A 860 -7.41 68.25 -26.52
CA VAL A 860 -7.33 67.73 -25.14
C VAL A 860 -8.45 66.71 -24.94
N ALA A 861 -8.09 65.49 -24.56
CA ALA A 861 -9.03 64.39 -24.40
C ALA A 861 -8.65 63.47 -23.23
N ALA A 862 -9.66 62.76 -22.76
CA ALA A 862 -9.59 61.83 -21.66
C ALA A 862 -9.46 60.40 -22.20
N ILE A 863 -8.51 59.62 -21.67
CA ILE A 863 -7.97 58.40 -22.29
C ILE A 863 -8.27 57.20 -21.40
N GLY A 864 -9.51 56.70 -21.55
CA GLY A 864 -10.04 55.59 -20.76
C GLY A 864 -10.25 55.95 -19.29
N THR A 865 -11.12 55.20 -18.61
CA THR A 865 -11.34 55.34 -17.17
C THR A 865 -11.17 53.99 -16.52
N VAL A 866 -10.45 53.96 -15.40
CA VAL A 866 -10.26 52.77 -14.57
C VAL A 866 -10.98 52.99 -13.26
N SER A 867 -11.94 52.12 -12.97
CA SER A 867 -12.63 52.08 -11.68
C SER A 867 -11.90 51.11 -10.77
N VAL A 868 -11.46 51.59 -9.60
CA VAL A 868 -10.80 50.78 -8.57
C VAL A 868 -11.76 50.64 -7.39
N PRO A 869 -12.45 49.49 -7.25
CA PRO A 869 -13.25 49.22 -6.07
C PRO A 869 -12.30 48.93 -4.91
N ASN A 870 -12.16 49.89 -4.00
CA ASN A 870 -11.33 49.77 -2.81
C ASN A 870 -12.17 49.92 -1.52
N PRO A 871 -12.90 48.88 -1.10
CA PRO A 871 -13.77 48.93 0.09
C PRO A 871 -13.01 48.89 1.42
N ASN A 872 -11.68 48.66 1.40
CA ASN A 872 -10.83 48.53 2.59
C ASN A 872 -9.63 49.50 2.45
N PRO A 873 -9.13 50.17 3.51
CA PRO A 873 -8.18 51.27 3.37
C PRO A 873 -6.72 50.83 3.08
N ASN A 874 -6.52 49.68 2.43
CA ASN A 874 -5.19 49.24 2.04
C ASN A 874 -4.68 50.01 0.81
N PRO A 875 -3.36 50.28 0.72
CA PRO A 875 -2.77 50.87 -0.48
C PRO A 875 -2.91 49.93 -1.69
N CYS A 876 -3.47 50.42 -2.80
CA CYS A 876 -3.46 49.69 -4.07
C CYS A 876 -2.35 50.21 -4.98
N PHE A 877 -1.86 49.36 -5.88
CA PHE A 877 -0.88 49.73 -6.89
C PHE A 877 -1.51 49.60 -8.29
N ILE A 878 -1.23 50.59 -9.15
CA ILE A 878 -1.51 50.46 -10.59
C ILE A 878 -0.16 50.50 -11.30
N TYR A 879 0.14 49.42 -12.00
CA TYR A 879 1.19 49.38 -12.99
C TYR A 879 0.63 49.87 -14.32
N PHE A 880 1.39 50.69 -15.04
CA PHE A 880 0.99 51.11 -16.37
C PHE A 880 2.14 51.15 -17.38
N ASP A 881 1.80 50.77 -18.60
CA ASP A 881 2.63 50.98 -19.79
C ASP A 881 1.93 51.96 -20.72
N LEU A 882 2.65 53.01 -21.11
CA LEU A 882 2.14 54.10 -21.93
C LEU A 882 3.04 54.31 -23.14
N SER A 883 2.44 54.51 -24.30
CA SER A 883 3.16 55.03 -25.48
C SER A 883 2.46 56.28 -25.96
N LEU A 884 3.22 57.35 -26.17
CA LEU A 884 2.73 58.62 -26.73
C LEU A 884 3.52 58.93 -27.99
N GLN A 885 2.80 59.24 -29.06
CA GLN A 885 3.35 59.77 -30.29
C GLN A 885 2.65 61.09 -30.61
N SER A 886 3.40 62.14 -30.91
CA SER A 886 2.87 63.44 -31.33
C SER A 886 3.45 63.85 -32.68
N ASN A 887 2.67 64.56 -33.47
CA ASN A 887 3.13 65.24 -34.68
C ASN A 887 2.91 66.74 -34.56
N PHE A 888 4.00 67.51 -34.47
CA PHE A 888 3.96 68.97 -34.31
C PHE A 888 3.91 69.76 -35.63
N GLY A 889 3.78 69.09 -36.79
CA GLY A 889 3.51 69.74 -38.08
C GLY A 889 4.54 70.81 -38.49
N GLY A 890 5.80 70.67 -38.05
CA GLY A 890 6.89 71.62 -38.31
C GLY A 890 6.99 72.79 -37.33
N SER A 891 6.06 72.94 -36.38
CA SER A 891 6.14 73.92 -35.28
C SER A 891 6.75 73.30 -34.03
N THR A 892 7.30 74.13 -33.13
CA THR A 892 7.69 73.66 -31.79
C THR A 892 6.43 73.53 -30.94
N GLY A 893 6.23 72.36 -30.34
CA GLY A 893 5.07 72.08 -29.50
C GLY A 893 5.41 71.23 -28.29
N SER A 894 4.44 71.07 -27.41
CA SER A 894 4.53 70.19 -26.24
C SER A 894 3.21 69.47 -26.00
N ALA A 895 3.25 68.30 -25.38
CA ALA A 895 2.09 67.54 -24.96
C ALA A 895 2.37 66.87 -23.62
N THR A 896 1.44 66.96 -22.67
CA THR A 896 1.60 66.34 -21.34
C THR A 896 0.49 65.33 -21.10
N LEU A 897 0.85 64.11 -20.72
CA LEU A 897 -0.07 63.07 -20.32
C LEU A 897 -0.08 62.99 -18.79
N GLN A 898 -1.26 63.04 -18.16
CA GLN A 898 -1.43 63.11 -16.71
C GLN A 898 -2.43 62.06 -16.22
N LEU A 899 -2.10 61.33 -15.15
CA LEU A 899 -3.04 60.45 -14.46
C LEU A 899 -3.77 61.27 -13.42
N VAL A 900 -5.09 61.35 -13.54
CA VAL A 900 -5.95 62.17 -12.68
C VAL A 900 -6.93 61.27 -11.94
N ASN A 901 -7.11 61.49 -10.64
CA ASN A 901 -8.28 60.97 -9.93
C ASN A 901 -9.48 61.85 -10.30
N ILE A 902 -10.50 61.28 -10.94
CA ILE A 902 -11.67 62.01 -11.43
C ILE A 902 -12.49 62.58 -10.27
N GLY A 903 -12.55 61.86 -9.14
CA GLY A 903 -13.32 62.27 -7.97
C GLY A 903 -12.68 63.42 -7.20
N THR A 904 -11.34 63.48 -7.13
CA THR A 904 -10.62 64.51 -6.36
C THR A 904 -9.94 65.58 -7.20
N GLY A 905 -9.78 65.36 -8.51
CA GLY A 905 -9.04 66.24 -9.41
C GLY A 905 -7.51 66.20 -9.23
N ALA A 906 -6.98 65.36 -8.34
CA ALA A 906 -5.55 65.29 -8.07
C ALA A 906 -4.79 64.62 -9.23
N VAL A 907 -3.69 65.24 -9.66
CA VAL A 907 -2.73 64.67 -10.62
C VAL A 907 -1.74 63.79 -9.87
N LEU A 908 -1.70 62.51 -10.21
CA LEU A 908 -0.95 61.47 -9.49
C LEU A 908 0.35 61.08 -10.20
N ALA A 909 0.37 61.22 -11.52
CA ALA A 909 1.57 61.09 -12.34
C ALA A 909 1.43 61.98 -13.55
N SER A 910 2.54 62.52 -14.06
CA SER A 910 2.55 63.27 -15.31
C SER A 910 3.83 63.05 -16.11
N ARG A 911 3.72 63.14 -17.43
CA ARG A 911 4.86 63.04 -18.35
C ARG A 911 4.64 63.95 -19.55
N SER A 912 5.65 64.71 -19.94
CA SER A 912 5.60 65.61 -21.11
C SER A 912 6.56 65.16 -22.21
N ILE A 913 6.16 65.39 -23.45
CA ILE A 913 7.06 65.39 -24.61
C ILE A 913 7.01 66.77 -25.27
N SER A 914 8.14 67.23 -25.78
CA SER A 914 8.23 68.49 -26.51
C SER A 914 9.24 68.38 -27.64
N GLY A 915 9.03 69.12 -28.71
CA GLY A 915 9.92 69.09 -29.87
C GLY A 915 9.27 69.66 -31.13
N THR A 916 9.92 69.42 -32.26
CA THR A 916 9.49 69.85 -33.60
C THR A 916 9.36 68.60 -34.48
N GLY A 917 8.34 68.54 -35.34
CA GLY A 917 8.08 67.35 -36.18
C GLY A 917 7.42 66.17 -35.42
N ILE A 918 7.68 64.93 -35.83
CA ILE A 918 7.13 63.73 -35.18
C ILE A 918 8.02 63.34 -33.99
N GLN A 919 7.42 63.17 -32.82
CA GLN A 919 8.08 62.72 -31.60
C GLN A 919 7.34 61.48 -31.06
N SER A 920 8.08 60.53 -30.48
CA SER A 920 7.52 59.30 -29.90
C SER A 920 8.26 58.92 -28.62
N GLY A 921 7.53 58.42 -27.63
CA GLY A 921 8.09 57.94 -26.36
C GLY A 921 7.24 56.83 -25.75
N SER A 922 7.90 55.86 -25.11
CA SER A 922 7.26 54.80 -24.34
C SER A 922 7.73 54.86 -22.88
N TRP A 923 6.81 54.61 -21.95
CA TRP A 923 7.05 54.72 -20.51
C TRP A 923 6.32 53.60 -19.77
N SER A 924 7.07 52.88 -18.94
CA SER A 924 6.55 51.96 -17.94
C SER A 924 6.77 52.56 -16.56
N ASN A 925 5.77 52.49 -15.67
CA ASN A 925 5.96 52.92 -14.28
C ASN A 925 4.95 52.25 -13.33
N VAL A 926 5.31 52.20 -12.06
CA VAL A 926 4.44 51.80 -10.95
C VAL A 926 4.09 53.04 -10.15
N VAL A 927 2.80 53.34 -9.98
CA VAL A 927 2.36 54.39 -9.06
C VAL A 927 1.63 53.74 -7.89
N ALA A 928 2.13 54.01 -6.70
CA ALA A 928 1.50 53.62 -5.44
C ALA A 928 0.40 54.64 -5.10
N PHE A 929 -0.80 54.16 -4.76
CA PHE A 929 -1.88 55.02 -4.28
C PHE A 929 -2.10 54.75 -2.80
N ASP A 930 -1.86 55.76 -1.97
CA ASP A 930 -2.24 55.74 -0.56
C ASP A 930 -3.69 56.25 -0.42
N PHE A 931 -4.61 55.33 -0.12
CA PHE A 931 -6.01 55.68 0.12
C PHE A 931 -6.17 56.11 1.57
N ARG A 932 -5.99 57.41 1.84
CA ARG A 932 -6.26 57.93 3.19
C ARG A 932 -7.72 57.68 3.58
N PRO A 933 -7.99 57.30 4.84
CA PRO A 933 -9.30 56.81 5.27
C PRO A 933 -10.34 57.94 5.23
N GLY A 934 -11.48 57.70 4.58
CA GLY A 934 -12.58 58.67 4.59
C GLY A 934 -13.75 58.46 3.64
N ALA A 935 -13.64 57.65 2.58
CA ALA A 935 -14.80 57.30 1.77
C ALA A 935 -14.69 55.87 1.19
N PRO A 936 -15.60 54.95 1.55
CA PRO A 936 -15.71 53.66 0.90
C PRO A 936 -16.39 53.86 -0.45
N THR A 937 -15.64 54.36 -1.44
CA THR A 937 -16.16 54.55 -2.80
C THR A 937 -15.19 54.02 -3.83
N THR A 938 -15.75 53.45 -4.89
CA THR A 938 -15.01 53.11 -6.11
C THR A 938 -14.35 54.39 -6.64
N ASN A 939 -13.02 54.47 -6.57
CA ASN A 939 -12.28 55.61 -7.10
C ASN A 939 -12.09 55.43 -8.61
N GLN A 940 -12.34 56.47 -9.39
CA GLN A 940 -12.14 56.47 -10.82
C GLN A 940 -10.92 57.28 -11.20
N TYR A 941 -10.01 56.67 -11.96
CA TYR A 941 -8.79 57.29 -12.46
C TYR A 941 -8.81 57.31 -13.98
N GLN A 942 -8.23 58.35 -14.55
CA GLN A 942 -8.19 58.53 -15.99
C GLN A 942 -6.92 59.25 -16.39
N TRP A 943 -6.32 58.80 -17.48
CA TRP A 943 -5.26 59.55 -18.13
C TRP A 943 -5.86 60.66 -18.98
N GLN A 944 -5.28 61.85 -18.90
CA GLN A 944 -5.73 63.03 -19.62
C GLN A 944 -4.57 63.67 -20.36
N LEU A 945 -4.82 64.10 -21.58
CA LEU A 945 -3.86 64.87 -22.35
C LEU A 945 -3.98 66.36 -21.99
N GLY A 946 -3.13 66.86 -21.10
CA GLY A 946 -3.09 68.25 -20.64
C GLY A 946 -2.00 69.10 -21.32
N GLY A 947 -2.20 70.41 -21.36
CA GLY A 947 -1.17 71.39 -21.75
C GLY A 947 -0.63 71.25 -23.17
N ALA A 948 -1.39 70.65 -24.09
CA ALA A 948 -0.91 70.36 -25.42
C ALA A 948 -0.96 71.61 -26.32
N THR A 949 0.15 71.93 -27.00
CA THR A 949 0.29 73.09 -27.90
C THR A 949 1.09 72.73 -29.14
N GLY A 950 0.70 73.27 -30.31
CA GLY A 950 1.47 73.14 -31.55
C GLY A 950 1.44 71.78 -32.24
N PHE A 951 0.46 70.91 -31.98
CA PHE A 951 0.34 69.56 -32.55
C PHE A 951 -0.81 69.43 -33.56
N THR A 952 -0.65 68.52 -34.51
CA THR A 952 -1.65 68.19 -35.55
C THR A 952 -2.36 66.87 -35.28
N ASN A 953 -1.67 65.89 -34.69
CA ASN A 953 -2.28 64.63 -34.21
C ASN A 953 -1.42 64.05 -33.08
N ILE A 954 -2.06 63.41 -32.11
CA ILE A 954 -1.43 62.70 -31.00
C ILE A 954 -2.06 61.32 -30.90
N THR A 955 -1.25 60.27 -30.80
CA THR A 955 -1.69 58.90 -30.53
C THR A 955 -1.17 58.45 -29.17
N VAL A 956 -2.07 57.93 -28.32
CA VAL A 956 -1.74 57.38 -27.00
C VAL A 956 -2.19 55.94 -26.95
N ARG A 957 -1.37 55.05 -26.42
CA ARG A 957 -1.79 53.72 -25.94
C ARG A 957 -1.46 53.59 -24.47
N ALA A 958 -2.38 53.02 -23.73
CA ALA A 958 -2.24 52.82 -22.31
C ALA A 958 -2.70 51.41 -21.92
N VAL A 959 -1.83 50.70 -21.20
CA VAL A 959 -2.10 49.41 -20.58
C VAL A 959 -2.06 49.61 -19.08
N TYR A 960 -3.09 49.19 -18.38
CA TYR A 960 -3.15 49.26 -16.91
C TYR A 960 -3.26 47.86 -16.33
N ILE A 961 -2.49 47.60 -15.28
CA ILE A 961 -2.54 46.38 -14.48
C ILE A 961 -2.83 46.81 -13.03
N LEU A 962 -3.97 46.35 -12.52
CA LEU A 962 -4.38 46.57 -11.13
C LEU A 962 -3.90 45.42 -10.26
N ASN A 963 -3.03 45.72 -9.29
CA ASN A 963 -2.63 44.77 -8.26
C ASN A 963 -3.21 45.24 -6.91
N LYS A 964 -4.04 44.39 -6.30
CA LYS A 964 -4.56 44.58 -4.94
C LYS A 964 -3.55 44.00 -3.95
N ARG A 965 -3.20 44.77 -2.92
CA ARG A 965 -2.57 44.29 -1.68
C ARG A 965 -3.55 44.44 -0.53
#